data_AF-A0A6P1VYE6-F1
#
_entry.id   AF-A0A6P1VYE6-F1
#
_cell.length_a   1.000
_cell.length_b   1.000
_cell.length_c   1.000
_cell.angle_alpha   90.00
_cell.angle_beta   90.00
_cell.angle_gamma   90.00
#
_symmetry.space_group_name_H-M   'P 1'
#
loop_
_entity.id
_entity.type
_entity.pdbx_description
1 polymer ?
#
loop_
_entity_poly.entity_id
_entity_poly.type
_entity_poly.pdbx_seq_one_letter_code
_entity_poly.pdbx_strand_id
1 'polypeptide(L)'
;MKRQLVPRLLLTVSLSVAAFVVLAGPAPKRAAPRNYTIEQFMKTIRFGGADISPDEQTVLFSSNQDGVFNLYEIPFNGGGQPKQLTFSKTDAIFVIGYLTDGRILYSSDQGGNELNHIYLRERDGAVSDLTPGEKAKFQFGGLSHDRKSFFYQSNQRNKAAFDVFEMDLTTMKPRLIFENPGGFFPGDVSPDKRSIALSRPYTSTNGDVYLYDIQTKENKLLTKHEGEVNNGPEGFSPDSKKLLISTDEGNEFAYVKAYDLSTGQSMVLDKANWDIAGDYLSYKGRYRVLSVNNDARTELKIIDTRTNQPIKLPPMPGGDVTGVNIADSEGRMIFFVNSSNSPSTLFSYDIKSGKAAPLVRGLNPEINADDLVSGEVVRFKSFDGMEVPALLYKPKDVKPGTKLPAILQIHGGPGGQTRLTYSPLTQYLVNSGYVVLAVNNRGSSGYGKTFFAADDRKHGDADLKDCVESKKFLTQTGYVDPVKIGIMGGSYGGYMTLAGLAFTPEEFAVGVDIFGVANWLRTLNSMPEWWGPQREAMFKEIGNPKTDSVALYNKSPLFHTERIKKPLIVIQGANDPRVLKIESDEIVANVKKNGVPVEYVTFPDEGHGFVKKENEITAYKAVKEFLDKYLKGPGQ
;
A
#
# COMPACT_ATOMS: atom_id res chain seq x y z
N MET A 1 72.87 49.37 10.14
CA MET A 1 73.55 48.74 11.30
C MET A 1 73.34 47.23 11.25
N LYS A 2 74.44 46.47 11.19
CA LYS A 2 74.47 44.99 11.11
C LYS A 2 74.05 44.32 12.43
N ARG A 3 73.28 43.24 12.38
CA ARG A 3 73.21 42.16 13.41
C ARG A 3 72.87 40.85 12.68
N GLN A 4 73.86 40.04 12.30
CA GLN A 4 74.40 38.85 13.02
C GLN A 4 73.36 37.75 13.29
N LEU A 5 73.51 36.65 12.55
CA LEU A 5 72.90 35.33 12.81
C LEU A 5 73.59 34.64 13.99
N VAL A 6 72.80 33.92 14.81
CA VAL A 6 73.23 32.80 15.65
C VAL A 6 72.14 31.71 15.57
N PRO A 7 72.47 30.42 15.38
CA PRO A 7 71.49 29.36 15.13
C PRO A 7 70.91 28.82 16.44
N ARG A 8 69.62 28.44 16.44
CA ARG A 8 68.99 27.68 17.53
C ARG A 8 68.81 26.22 17.15
N LEU A 9 69.36 25.38 18.02
CA LEU A 9 69.32 23.92 18.08
C LEU A 9 67.89 23.36 17.99
N LEU A 10 67.68 22.39 17.10
CA LEU A 10 66.51 21.51 17.11
C LEU A 10 66.69 20.44 18.19
N LEU A 11 65.72 20.35 19.11
CA LEU A 11 65.55 19.21 20.01
C LEU A 11 64.44 18.32 19.43
N THR A 12 64.82 17.20 18.83
CA THR A 12 63.90 16.15 18.38
C THR A 12 63.53 15.26 19.56
N VAL A 13 62.25 15.29 19.96
CA VAL A 13 61.69 14.32 20.92
C VAL A 13 61.13 13.15 20.12
N SER A 14 61.78 12.00 20.24
CA SER A 14 61.35 10.72 19.66
C SER A 14 60.20 10.14 20.49
N LEU A 15 58.95 10.22 20.00
CA LEU A 15 57.83 9.46 20.57
C LEU A 15 57.75 8.09 19.88
N SER A 16 58.11 7.04 20.61
CA SER A 16 57.95 5.65 20.21
C SER A 16 56.46 5.26 20.26
N VAL A 17 55.80 5.15 19.10
CA VAL A 17 54.44 4.62 19.02
C VAL A 17 54.51 3.08 18.97
N ALA A 18 54.15 2.43 20.08
CA ALA A 18 53.91 1.00 20.10
C ALA A 18 52.56 0.70 19.42
N ALA A 19 52.60 0.12 18.22
CA ALA A 19 51.41 -0.35 17.51
C ALA A 19 50.89 -1.63 18.19
N PHE A 20 49.81 -1.51 18.96
CA PHE A 20 49.00 -2.67 19.35
C PHE A 20 48.15 -3.11 18.16
N VAL A 21 48.62 -4.15 17.46
CA VAL A 21 47.77 -4.90 16.52
C VAL A 21 46.79 -5.71 17.37
N VAL A 22 45.56 -5.21 17.51
CA VAL A 22 44.45 -6.02 18.00
C VAL A 22 44.08 -6.98 16.86
N LEU A 23 44.57 -8.21 16.93
CA LEU A 23 44.07 -9.32 16.12
C LEU A 23 42.60 -9.53 16.48
N ALA A 24 41.70 -8.99 15.64
CA ALA A 24 40.28 -9.30 15.73
C ALA A 24 40.13 -10.81 15.55
N GLY A 25 39.71 -11.51 16.60
CA GLY A 25 39.35 -12.92 16.52
C GLY A 25 38.27 -13.13 15.44
N PRO A 26 38.17 -14.33 14.85
CA PRO A 26 37.15 -14.61 13.86
C PRO A 26 35.77 -14.26 14.44
N ALA A 27 35.00 -13.45 13.73
CA ALA A 27 33.63 -13.12 14.10
C ALA A 27 32.87 -14.44 14.39
N PRO A 28 32.09 -14.53 15.48
CA PRO A 28 31.35 -15.74 15.78
C PRO A 28 30.51 -16.13 14.57
N LYS A 29 30.62 -17.39 14.13
CA LYS A 29 29.78 -17.92 13.05
C LYS A 29 28.32 -17.67 13.43
N ARG A 30 27.63 -16.85 12.63
CA ARG A 30 26.18 -16.64 12.77
C ARG A 30 25.50 -18.01 12.75
N ALA A 31 24.63 -18.26 13.73
CA ALA A 31 23.82 -19.47 13.71
C ALA A 31 22.96 -19.49 12.44
N ALA A 32 22.71 -20.69 11.89
CA ALA A 32 21.82 -20.81 10.74
C ALA A 32 20.43 -20.24 11.08
N PRO A 33 19.76 -19.57 10.12
CA PRO A 33 18.43 -19.01 10.34
C PRO A 33 17.45 -20.11 10.76
N ARG A 34 16.60 -19.82 11.73
CA ARG A 34 15.55 -20.75 12.14
C ARG A 34 14.43 -20.77 11.10
N ASN A 35 13.78 -21.93 10.96
CA ASN A 35 12.52 -22.03 10.24
C ASN A 35 11.36 -21.76 11.20
N TYR A 36 10.42 -20.94 10.76
CA TYR A 36 9.24 -20.53 11.52
C TYR A 36 7.98 -21.06 10.86
N THR A 37 6.99 -21.41 11.69
CA THR A 37 5.69 -21.86 11.19
C THR A 37 4.84 -20.67 10.74
N ILE A 38 3.82 -20.92 9.92
CA ILE A 38 2.90 -19.85 9.52
C ILE A 38 2.16 -19.26 10.72
N GLU A 39 1.83 -20.06 11.73
CA GLU A 39 1.21 -19.59 12.97
C GLU A 39 2.10 -18.57 13.68
N GLN A 40 3.42 -18.74 13.65
CA GLN A 40 4.36 -17.76 14.20
C GLN A 40 4.36 -16.47 13.37
N PHE A 41 4.33 -16.56 12.05
CA PHE A 41 4.22 -15.37 11.19
C PHE A 41 2.89 -14.64 11.40
N MET A 42 1.78 -15.35 11.62
CA MET A 42 0.44 -14.79 11.82
C MET A 42 0.21 -14.26 13.24
N LYS A 43 1.05 -14.63 14.21
CA LYS A 43 1.13 -13.96 15.52
C LYS A 43 1.71 -12.55 15.44
N THR A 44 2.33 -12.16 14.32
CA THR A 44 2.67 -10.76 14.03
C THR A 44 1.42 -9.90 14.14
N ILE A 45 1.50 -8.80 14.87
CA ILE A 45 0.39 -7.87 15.01
C ILE A 45 0.48 -6.82 13.91
N ARG A 46 -0.64 -6.59 13.23
CA ARG A 46 -0.85 -5.49 12.30
C ARG A 46 -1.49 -4.35 13.06
N PHE A 47 -1.07 -3.14 12.73
CA PHE A 47 -1.68 -1.93 13.23
C PHE A 47 -1.52 -0.82 12.20
N GLY A 48 -2.44 0.12 12.25
CA GLY A 48 -2.56 1.20 11.28
C GLY A 48 -3.72 2.11 11.67
N GLY A 49 -3.77 3.30 11.07
CA GLY A 49 -4.53 4.42 11.64
C GLY A 49 -3.92 4.81 12.97
N ALA A 50 -3.49 6.06 13.11
CA ALA A 50 -2.98 6.52 14.38
C ALA A 50 -3.19 8.02 14.55
N ASP A 51 -3.49 8.42 15.76
CA ASP A 51 -3.73 9.81 16.11
C ASP A 51 -3.25 10.14 17.52
N ILE A 52 -2.95 11.42 17.77
CA ILE A 52 -2.45 11.91 19.05
C ILE A 52 -3.62 12.57 19.80
N SER A 53 -3.81 12.20 21.06
CA SER A 53 -4.83 12.79 21.92
C SER A 53 -4.70 14.32 22.03
N PRO A 54 -5.79 15.06 22.31
CA PRO A 54 -5.73 16.52 22.43
C PRO A 54 -4.81 17.05 23.54
N ASP A 55 -4.59 16.26 24.61
CA ASP A 55 -3.62 16.58 25.67
C ASP A 55 -2.19 16.05 25.37
N GLU A 56 -2.07 15.39 24.22
CA GLU A 56 -0.91 14.72 23.65
C GLU A 56 -0.29 13.65 24.53
N GLN A 57 -0.98 13.15 25.56
CA GLN A 57 -0.43 12.16 26.49
C GLN A 57 -0.52 10.73 25.97
N THR A 58 -1.49 10.46 25.09
CA THR A 58 -1.73 9.13 24.52
C THR A 58 -1.78 9.16 22.98
N VAL A 59 -1.52 7.99 22.40
CA VAL A 59 -1.66 7.70 20.98
C VAL A 59 -2.75 6.66 20.81
N LEU A 60 -3.73 6.97 19.98
CA LEU A 60 -4.78 6.06 19.52
C LEU A 60 -4.29 5.34 18.27
N PHE A 61 -4.57 4.04 18.15
CA PHE A 61 -4.27 3.26 16.95
C PHE A 61 -5.22 2.08 16.80
N SER A 62 -5.37 1.56 15.57
CA SER A 62 -6.11 0.31 15.33
C SER A 62 -5.14 -0.86 15.29
N SER A 63 -5.47 -1.99 15.91
CA SER A 63 -4.63 -3.21 15.86
C SER A 63 -5.45 -4.48 15.83
N ASN A 64 -4.96 -5.50 15.12
CA ASN A 64 -5.53 -6.85 15.11
C ASN A 64 -4.90 -7.78 16.17
N GLN A 65 -4.33 -7.22 17.24
CA GLN A 65 -3.64 -8.00 18.28
C GLN A 65 -4.54 -9.09 18.88
N ASP A 66 -5.85 -8.86 18.99
CA ASP A 66 -6.84 -9.81 19.51
C ASP A 66 -7.63 -10.56 18.42
N GLY A 67 -7.12 -10.59 17.18
CA GLY A 67 -7.64 -11.37 16.06
C GLY A 67 -8.31 -10.54 14.96
N VAL A 68 -9.08 -9.52 15.35
CA VAL A 68 -9.76 -8.56 14.46
C VAL A 68 -9.33 -7.14 14.84
N PHE A 69 -9.32 -6.19 13.90
CA PHE A 69 -8.93 -4.81 14.20
C PHE A 69 -9.87 -4.17 15.23
N ASN A 70 -9.28 -3.66 16.31
CA ASN A 70 -9.93 -2.89 17.36
C ASN A 70 -9.11 -1.64 17.69
N LEU A 71 -9.73 -0.70 18.42
CA LEU A 71 -9.07 0.52 18.90
C LEU A 71 -8.25 0.26 20.15
N TYR A 72 -7.05 0.84 20.20
CA TYR A 72 -6.14 0.78 21.34
C TYR A 72 -5.52 2.15 21.63
N GLU A 73 -5.23 2.40 22.90
CA GLU A 73 -4.48 3.56 23.37
C GLU A 73 -3.15 3.13 23.99
N ILE A 74 -2.10 3.95 23.80
CA ILE A 74 -0.82 3.77 24.48
C ILE A 74 -0.24 5.14 24.88
N PRO A 75 0.49 5.28 26.01
CA PRO A 75 1.15 6.53 26.35
C PRO A 75 2.13 7.00 25.27
N PHE A 76 2.11 8.29 24.93
CA PHE A 76 2.97 8.89 23.91
C PHE A 76 4.47 8.71 24.20
N ASN A 77 4.85 8.71 25.48
CA ASN A 77 6.25 8.52 25.88
C ASN A 77 6.67 7.03 25.92
N GLY A 78 5.78 6.11 25.55
CA GLY A 78 5.99 4.67 25.66
C GLY A 78 5.96 4.15 27.11
N GLY A 79 6.44 2.92 27.31
CA GLY A 79 6.60 2.31 28.63
C GLY A 79 5.33 1.71 29.28
N GLY A 80 4.17 1.85 28.64
CA GLY A 80 2.92 1.20 29.03
C GLY A 80 2.51 0.06 28.09
N GLN A 81 1.55 -0.77 28.52
CA GLN A 81 0.88 -1.74 27.64
C GLN A 81 -0.28 -1.06 26.89
N PRO A 82 -0.54 -1.41 25.62
CA PRO A 82 -1.74 -0.97 24.92
C PRO A 82 -3.02 -1.28 25.70
N LYS A 83 -3.87 -0.27 25.87
CA LYS A 83 -5.20 -0.39 26.45
C LYS A 83 -6.23 -0.51 25.34
N GLN A 84 -6.92 -1.64 25.26
CA GLN A 84 -8.01 -1.85 24.31
C GLN A 84 -9.23 -0.99 24.65
N LEU A 85 -9.84 -0.35 23.64
CA LEU A 85 -11.00 0.54 23.78
C LEU A 85 -12.29 0.01 23.15
N THR A 86 -12.17 -0.93 22.21
CA THR A 86 -13.29 -1.62 21.55
C THR A 86 -13.01 -3.13 21.52
N PHE A 87 -14.05 -3.96 21.48
CA PHE A 87 -13.92 -5.41 21.69
C PHE A 87 -14.65 -6.23 20.62
N SER A 88 -14.71 -5.73 19.38
CA SER A 88 -15.34 -6.45 18.26
C SER A 88 -14.63 -7.77 18.00
N LYS A 89 -15.41 -8.81 17.68
CA LYS A 89 -14.92 -10.15 17.32
C LYS A 89 -15.25 -10.55 15.87
N THR A 90 -16.00 -9.71 15.17
CA THR A 90 -16.51 -9.98 13.83
C THR A 90 -16.08 -8.89 12.87
N ASP A 91 -16.32 -7.64 13.23
CA ASP A 91 -16.18 -6.49 12.33
C ASP A 91 -14.92 -5.71 12.66
N ALA A 92 -14.17 -5.35 11.62
CA ALA A 92 -12.91 -4.62 11.77
C ALA A 92 -13.18 -3.14 12.06
N ILE A 93 -12.65 -2.66 13.19
CA ILE A 93 -12.76 -1.27 13.63
C ILE A 93 -11.44 -0.54 13.39
N PHE A 94 -11.50 0.56 12.64
CA PHE A 94 -10.35 1.38 12.26
C PHE A 94 -10.45 2.80 12.79
N VAL A 95 -9.35 3.32 13.33
CA VAL A 95 -9.22 4.70 13.81
C VAL A 95 -9.50 5.70 12.70
N ILE A 96 -10.36 6.68 13.00
CA ILE A 96 -10.40 7.95 12.28
C ILE A 96 -9.57 8.99 13.03
N GLY A 97 -9.83 9.19 14.33
CA GLY A 97 -9.04 10.10 15.17
C GLY A 97 -9.79 10.61 16.40
N TYR A 98 -9.14 11.49 17.15
CA TYR A 98 -9.73 12.18 18.29
C TYR A 98 -10.50 13.44 17.87
N LEU A 99 -11.55 13.73 18.62
CA LEU A 99 -12.13 15.07 18.71
C LEU A 99 -11.37 15.89 19.75
N THR A 100 -11.50 17.23 19.70
CA THR A 100 -10.82 18.15 20.64
C THR A 100 -11.24 17.96 22.09
N ASP A 101 -12.42 17.39 22.31
CA ASP A 101 -12.90 16.98 23.62
C ASP A 101 -12.58 15.51 23.94
N GLY A 102 -11.65 14.85 23.24
CA GLY A 102 -11.21 13.50 23.56
C GLY A 102 -12.22 12.39 23.30
N ARG A 103 -13.39 12.67 22.72
CA ARG A 103 -14.21 11.63 22.07
C ARG A 103 -13.47 11.09 20.85
N ILE A 104 -13.84 9.90 20.38
CA ILE A 104 -13.13 9.20 19.31
C ILE A 104 -14.08 8.93 18.14
N LEU A 105 -13.64 9.26 16.93
CA LEU A 105 -14.26 8.78 15.70
C LEU A 105 -13.57 7.52 15.20
N TYR A 106 -14.34 6.56 14.70
CA TYR A 106 -13.83 5.37 14.05
C TYR A 106 -14.72 4.90 12.90
N SER A 107 -14.15 4.11 12.00
CA SER A 107 -14.84 3.47 10.89
C SER A 107 -15.00 1.98 11.15
N SER A 108 -16.13 1.41 10.76
CA SER A 108 -16.36 -0.04 10.71
C SER A 108 -17.33 -0.36 9.59
N ASP A 109 -17.16 -1.50 8.93
CA ASP A 109 -18.19 -2.10 8.08
C ASP A 109 -18.90 -3.24 8.82
N GLN A 110 -19.75 -3.99 8.11
CA GLN A 110 -20.42 -5.18 8.66
C GLN A 110 -20.10 -6.40 7.80
N GLY A 111 -19.35 -7.34 8.36
CA GLY A 111 -18.97 -8.59 7.71
C GLY A 111 -18.05 -8.44 6.49
N GLY A 112 -17.25 -7.36 6.42
CA GLY A 112 -16.32 -7.15 5.30
C GLY A 112 -16.99 -6.74 4.00
N ASN A 113 -18.23 -6.22 4.05
CA ASN A 113 -18.99 -5.80 2.88
C ASN A 113 -18.46 -4.49 2.23
N GLU A 114 -17.46 -3.85 2.84
CA GLU A 114 -16.90 -2.54 2.47
C GLU A 114 -17.89 -1.36 2.52
N LEU A 115 -19.07 -1.51 3.13
CA LEU A 115 -20.04 -0.44 3.37
C LEU A 115 -19.76 0.22 4.73
N ASN A 116 -18.65 0.95 4.78
CA ASN A 116 -18.17 1.61 6.00
C ASN A 116 -19.16 2.64 6.55
N HIS A 117 -19.31 2.67 7.86
CA HIS A 117 -19.99 3.72 8.64
C HIS A 117 -18.99 4.48 9.52
N ILE A 118 -19.38 5.67 9.97
CA ILE A 118 -18.63 6.50 10.92
C ILE A 118 -19.33 6.44 12.27
N TYR A 119 -18.59 6.00 13.29
CA TYR A 119 -19.06 5.88 14.66
C TYR A 119 -18.38 6.89 15.58
N LEU A 120 -19.11 7.35 16.58
CA LEU A 120 -18.62 8.15 17.69
C LEU A 120 -18.57 7.28 18.95
N ARG A 121 -17.41 7.24 19.59
CA ARG A 121 -17.21 6.68 20.92
C ARG A 121 -17.06 7.82 21.93
N GLU A 122 -17.95 7.84 22.90
CA GLU A 122 -17.94 8.74 24.04
C GLU A 122 -16.81 8.40 25.02
N ARG A 123 -16.47 9.34 25.92
CA ARG A 123 -15.39 9.15 26.90
C ARG A 123 -15.67 7.99 27.86
N ASP A 124 -16.93 7.76 28.21
CA ASP A 124 -17.38 6.65 29.05
C ASP A 124 -17.43 5.30 28.30
N GLY A 125 -17.25 5.32 26.98
CA GLY A 125 -17.29 4.14 26.11
C GLY A 125 -18.64 3.87 25.44
N ALA A 126 -19.66 4.71 25.67
CA ALA A 126 -20.89 4.64 24.88
C ALA A 126 -20.58 4.90 23.39
N VAL A 127 -21.33 4.25 22.50
CA VAL A 127 -21.10 4.31 21.05
C VAL A 127 -22.39 4.73 20.34
N SER A 128 -22.26 5.61 19.35
CA SER A 128 -23.33 6.00 18.43
C SER A 128 -22.88 5.87 16.98
N ASP A 129 -23.71 5.29 16.13
CA ASP A 129 -23.53 5.32 14.67
C ASP A 129 -23.97 6.71 14.15
N LEU A 130 -23.04 7.48 13.61
CA LEU A 130 -23.32 8.82 13.09
C LEU A 130 -23.84 8.80 11.66
N THR A 131 -23.72 7.67 10.97
CA THR A 131 -24.09 7.51 9.57
C THR A 131 -24.83 6.19 9.33
N PRO A 132 -26.00 5.96 9.97
CA PRO A 132 -26.72 4.71 9.82
C PRO A 132 -27.29 4.54 8.40
N GLY A 133 -27.19 3.34 7.82
CA GLY A 133 -27.85 2.96 6.56
C GLY A 133 -27.45 1.55 6.08
N GLU A 134 -28.34 0.81 5.44
CA GLU A 134 -28.07 -0.62 5.12
C GLU A 134 -27.40 -0.85 3.76
N LYS A 135 -27.27 0.19 2.91
CA LYS A 135 -26.84 0.06 1.49
C LYS A 135 -26.06 1.25 0.96
N ALA A 136 -25.43 2.01 1.85
CA ALA A 136 -24.65 3.18 1.50
C ALA A 136 -23.26 3.06 2.12
N LYS A 137 -22.27 3.66 1.46
CA LYS A 137 -20.91 3.79 1.97
C LYS A 137 -20.74 5.20 2.50
N PHE A 138 -20.16 5.32 3.68
CA PHE A 138 -19.82 6.59 4.31
C PHE A 138 -18.30 6.65 4.51
N GLN A 139 -17.67 7.66 3.90
CA GLN A 139 -16.22 7.84 3.98
C GLN A 139 -15.90 9.14 4.69
N PHE A 140 -15.04 9.06 5.71
CA PHE A 140 -14.58 10.25 6.41
C PHE A 140 -13.77 11.15 5.46
N GLY A 141 -14.11 12.44 5.44
CA GLY A 141 -13.52 13.46 4.57
C GLY A 141 -12.67 14.50 5.30
N GLY A 142 -12.35 14.30 6.58
CA GLY A 142 -11.52 15.21 7.37
C GLY A 142 -12.28 15.98 8.44
N LEU A 143 -11.60 16.34 9.53
CA LEU A 143 -12.11 17.32 10.50
C LEU A 143 -12.02 18.71 9.89
N SER A 144 -13.01 19.56 10.17
CA SER A 144 -12.90 20.97 9.82
C SER A 144 -11.69 21.61 10.52
N HIS A 145 -11.14 22.65 9.90
CA HIS A 145 -9.97 23.35 10.45
C HIS A 145 -10.27 23.99 11.82
N ASP A 146 -11.50 24.46 12.04
CA ASP A 146 -11.96 24.98 13.35
C ASP A 146 -12.29 23.90 14.38
N ARG A 147 -12.20 22.61 14.00
CA ARG A 147 -12.49 21.43 14.83
C ARG A 147 -13.92 21.38 15.40
N LYS A 148 -14.87 22.09 14.79
CA LYS A 148 -16.29 22.12 15.21
C LYS A 148 -17.19 21.15 14.43
N SER A 149 -16.69 20.63 13.31
CA SER A 149 -17.39 19.70 12.45
C SER A 149 -16.42 18.71 11.82
N PHE A 150 -16.95 17.70 11.13
CA PHE A 150 -16.19 16.90 10.18
C PHE A 150 -16.95 16.78 8.87
N PHE A 151 -16.23 16.50 7.79
CA PHE A 151 -16.79 16.21 6.49
C PHE A 151 -16.87 14.71 6.29
N TYR A 152 -17.88 14.25 5.57
CA TYR A 152 -17.94 12.88 5.10
C TYR A 152 -18.61 12.81 3.73
N GLN A 153 -18.27 11.76 3.01
CA GLN A 153 -18.80 11.47 1.69
C GLN A 153 -19.79 10.32 1.75
N SER A 154 -20.89 10.40 0.98
CA SER A 154 -21.89 9.32 0.93
C SER A 154 -22.46 9.12 -0.47
N ASN A 155 -22.63 7.86 -0.86
CA ASN A 155 -23.33 7.46 -2.08
C ASN A 155 -24.81 7.09 -1.83
N GLN A 156 -25.38 7.47 -0.67
CA GLN A 156 -26.74 7.10 -0.28
C GLN A 156 -27.81 7.60 -1.27
N ARG A 157 -27.64 8.82 -1.80
CA ARG A 157 -28.56 9.40 -2.81
C ARG A 157 -28.36 8.78 -4.18
N ASN A 158 -27.10 8.63 -4.61
CA ASN A 158 -26.72 8.09 -5.91
C ASN A 158 -25.58 7.09 -5.72
N LYS A 159 -25.84 5.81 -6.03
CA LYS A 159 -24.85 4.75 -5.86
C LYS A 159 -23.56 5.01 -6.66
N ALA A 160 -23.60 5.79 -7.74
CA ALA A 160 -22.45 6.09 -8.60
C ALA A 160 -21.70 7.39 -8.26
N ALA A 161 -22.17 8.16 -7.28
CA ALA A 161 -21.60 9.46 -6.96
C ALA A 161 -21.60 9.70 -5.45
N PHE A 162 -20.50 10.26 -4.95
CA PHE A 162 -20.36 10.60 -3.54
C PHE A 162 -20.66 12.07 -3.32
N ASP A 163 -21.77 12.33 -2.62
CA ASP A 163 -22.13 13.65 -2.09
C ASP A 163 -21.25 13.97 -0.87
N VAL A 164 -21.02 15.25 -0.58
CA VAL A 164 -20.26 15.68 0.61
C VAL A 164 -21.19 16.35 1.61
N PHE A 165 -21.09 15.92 2.85
CA PHE A 165 -21.82 16.43 4.00
C PHE A 165 -20.86 16.99 5.05
N GLU A 166 -21.29 18.03 5.76
CA GLU A 166 -20.67 18.51 6.99
C GLU A 166 -21.51 18.07 8.19
N MET A 167 -20.92 17.32 9.13
CA MET A 167 -21.52 16.93 10.40
C MET A 167 -21.07 17.89 11.50
N ASP A 168 -22.01 18.64 12.08
CA ASP A 168 -21.74 19.50 13.23
C ASP A 168 -21.58 18.67 14.51
N LEU A 169 -20.46 18.84 15.23
CA LEU A 169 -20.11 18.03 16.41
C LEU A 169 -20.86 18.42 17.70
N THR A 170 -21.66 19.49 17.66
CA THR A 170 -22.48 19.94 18.79
C THR A 170 -23.90 19.38 18.67
N THR A 171 -24.48 19.50 17.49
CA THR A 171 -25.87 19.12 17.19
C THR A 171 -26.00 17.70 16.64
N MET A 172 -24.90 17.10 16.17
CA MET A 172 -24.86 15.82 15.48
C MET A 172 -25.83 15.75 14.29
N LYS A 173 -25.94 16.86 13.56
CA LYS A 173 -26.79 16.96 12.37
C LYS A 173 -25.93 17.16 11.12
N PRO A 174 -26.14 16.34 10.07
CA PRO A 174 -25.45 16.53 8.81
C PRO A 174 -26.10 17.62 7.97
N ARG A 175 -25.28 18.34 7.22
CA ARG A 175 -25.68 19.34 6.22
C ARG A 175 -25.01 19.00 4.90
N LEU A 176 -25.80 18.84 3.83
CA LEU A 176 -25.27 18.65 2.48
C LEU A 176 -24.52 19.91 2.03
N ILE A 177 -23.25 19.77 1.65
CA ILE A 177 -22.41 20.88 1.15
C ILE A 177 -22.04 20.72 -0.33
N PHE A 178 -22.12 19.51 -0.88
CA PHE A 178 -21.97 19.27 -2.31
C PHE A 178 -22.84 18.08 -2.73
N GLU A 179 -23.77 18.34 -3.64
CA GLU A 179 -24.48 17.30 -4.35
C GLU A 179 -23.70 16.95 -5.61
N ASN A 180 -23.16 15.74 -5.67
CA ASN A 180 -22.31 15.32 -6.76
C ASN A 180 -23.17 14.92 -7.97
N PRO A 181 -23.08 15.61 -9.11
CA PRO A 181 -23.84 15.26 -10.31
C PRO A 181 -23.35 13.93 -10.94
N GLY A 182 -22.27 13.35 -10.42
CA GLY A 182 -21.50 12.27 -11.03
C GLY A 182 -20.29 12.83 -11.77
N GLY A 183 -19.28 11.99 -11.99
CA GLY A 183 -18.07 12.41 -12.71
C GLY A 183 -16.91 12.88 -11.83
N PHE A 184 -17.16 13.15 -10.55
CA PHE A 184 -16.16 13.72 -9.63
C PHE A 184 -15.89 12.81 -8.43
N PHE A 185 -14.65 12.80 -7.97
CA PHE A 185 -14.27 12.39 -6.63
C PHE A 185 -13.98 13.64 -5.79
N PRO A 186 -14.77 13.91 -4.74
CA PRO A 186 -14.47 15.00 -3.83
C PRO A 186 -13.17 14.75 -3.06
N GLY A 187 -12.32 15.78 -2.97
CA GLY A 187 -11.12 15.83 -2.16
C GLY A 187 -11.32 16.69 -0.92
N ASP A 188 -10.30 17.49 -0.59
CA ASP A 188 -10.26 18.35 0.60
C ASP A 188 -11.30 19.49 0.56
N VAL A 189 -11.72 19.95 1.72
CA VAL A 189 -12.57 21.14 1.90
C VAL A 189 -11.70 22.25 2.48
N SER A 190 -11.76 23.45 1.90
CA SER A 190 -10.92 24.56 2.33
C SER A 190 -11.12 24.92 3.81
N PRO A 191 -10.08 25.35 4.54
CA PRO A 191 -10.18 25.71 5.96
C PRO A 191 -11.28 26.73 6.29
N ASP A 192 -11.57 27.66 5.37
CA ASP A 192 -12.65 28.64 5.48
C ASP A 192 -14.06 28.10 5.12
N LYS A 193 -14.15 26.81 4.78
CA LYS A 193 -15.38 26.07 4.40
C LYS A 193 -16.10 26.66 3.19
N ARG A 194 -15.38 27.35 2.30
CA ARG A 194 -15.94 27.98 1.10
C ARG A 194 -15.85 27.09 -0.13
N SER A 195 -14.83 26.25 -0.21
CA SER A 195 -14.53 25.49 -1.43
C SER A 195 -14.25 24.02 -1.19
N ILE A 196 -14.52 23.20 -2.20
CA ILE A 196 -14.15 21.79 -2.24
C ILE A 196 -13.27 21.57 -3.46
N ALA A 197 -12.13 20.93 -3.28
CA ALA A 197 -11.32 20.46 -4.40
C ALA A 197 -11.93 19.17 -4.94
N LEU A 198 -12.12 19.06 -6.24
CA LEU A 198 -12.68 17.87 -6.89
C LEU A 198 -11.67 17.33 -7.89
N SER A 199 -11.51 16.00 -7.97
CA SER A 199 -10.82 15.35 -9.08
C SER A 199 -11.83 14.74 -10.06
N ARG A 200 -11.47 14.75 -11.33
CA ARG A 200 -12.23 14.11 -12.41
C ARG A 200 -11.27 13.28 -13.27
N PRO A 201 -11.18 11.96 -13.04
CA PRO A 201 -10.36 11.11 -13.88
C PRO A 201 -11.09 10.79 -15.19
N TYR A 202 -10.33 10.70 -16.28
CA TYR A 202 -10.81 10.29 -17.60
C TYR A 202 -10.17 8.97 -18.06
N THR A 203 -8.93 8.72 -17.65
CA THR A 203 -8.19 7.45 -17.79
C THR A 203 -7.45 7.17 -16.48
N SER A 204 -6.65 6.09 -16.42
CA SER A 204 -5.74 5.84 -15.30
C SER A 204 -4.58 6.85 -15.22
N THR A 205 -4.29 7.54 -16.33
CA THR A 205 -3.19 8.50 -16.51
C THR A 205 -3.63 9.92 -16.90
N ASN A 206 -4.93 10.19 -16.89
CA ASN A 206 -5.51 11.46 -17.30
C ASN A 206 -6.61 11.91 -16.35
N GLY A 207 -6.48 13.12 -15.82
CA GLY A 207 -7.44 13.67 -14.89
C GLY A 207 -7.30 15.17 -14.67
N ASP A 208 -8.42 15.79 -14.29
CA ASP A 208 -8.51 17.22 -14.01
C ASP A 208 -8.82 17.49 -12.54
N VAL A 209 -8.37 18.65 -12.07
CA VAL A 209 -8.74 19.26 -10.79
C VAL A 209 -9.72 20.41 -11.03
N TYR A 210 -10.81 20.38 -10.29
CA TYR A 210 -11.82 21.43 -10.23
C TYR A 210 -11.91 22.02 -8.82
N LEU A 211 -12.37 23.27 -8.75
CA LEU A 211 -12.73 23.95 -7.52
C LEU A 211 -14.25 24.18 -7.52
N TYR A 212 -14.94 23.63 -6.54
CA TYR A 212 -16.34 23.90 -6.29
C TYR A 212 -16.49 25.00 -5.24
N ASP A 213 -17.25 26.05 -5.52
CA ASP A 213 -17.66 27.05 -4.52
C ASP A 213 -19.00 26.63 -3.89
N ILE A 214 -19.00 26.44 -2.57
CA ILE A 214 -20.16 25.93 -1.82
C ILE A 214 -21.32 26.93 -1.80
N GLN A 215 -21.02 28.23 -1.86
CA GLN A 215 -22.03 29.29 -1.78
C GLN A 215 -22.69 29.51 -3.14
N THR A 216 -21.90 29.65 -4.21
CA THR A 216 -22.43 29.90 -5.56
C THR A 216 -22.86 28.62 -6.27
N LYS A 217 -22.37 27.46 -5.80
CA LYS A 217 -22.55 26.14 -6.40
C LYS A 217 -21.91 26.02 -7.80
N GLU A 218 -20.89 26.82 -8.07
CA GLU A 218 -20.17 26.81 -9.35
C GLU A 218 -18.94 25.90 -9.31
N ASN A 219 -18.66 25.23 -10.44
CA ASN A 219 -17.47 24.42 -10.64
C ASN A 219 -16.50 25.14 -11.59
N LYS A 220 -15.26 25.37 -11.15
CA LYS A 220 -14.19 25.97 -11.95
C LYS A 220 -13.10 24.93 -12.25
N LEU A 221 -12.81 24.68 -13.52
CA LEU A 221 -11.67 23.85 -13.93
C LEU A 221 -10.34 24.60 -13.66
N LEU A 222 -9.40 23.96 -12.97
CA LEU A 222 -8.10 24.55 -12.63
C LEU A 222 -6.94 24.06 -13.51
N THR A 223 -7.02 22.84 -14.02
CA THR A 223 -5.88 22.14 -14.65
C THR A 223 -6.15 21.77 -16.11
N LYS A 224 -6.79 22.67 -16.85
CA LYS A 224 -7.01 22.44 -18.29
C LYS A 224 -5.67 22.15 -18.98
N HIS A 225 -5.61 21.02 -19.69
CA HIS A 225 -4.39 20.55 -20.34
C HIS A 225 -4.71 19.87 -21.70
N GLU A 226 -3.66 19.50 -22.43
CA GLU A 226 -3.73 18.69 -23.65
C GLU A 226 -2.91 17.41 -23.48
N GLY A 227 -3.36 16.31 -24.09
CA GLY A 227 -2.69 15.01 -23.99
C GLY A 227 -2.97 14.26 -22.68
N GLU A 228 -2.15 13.24 -22.39
CA GLU A 228 -2.25 12.43 -21.18
C GLU A 228 -1.50 13.10 -20.02
N VAL A 229 -2.26 13.83 -19.20
CA VAL A 229 -1.78 14.45 -17.97
C VAL A 229 -2.70 14.07 -16.83
N ASN A 230 -2.14 13.50 -15.78
CA ASN A 230 -2.88 13.25 -14.56
C ASN A 230 -2.71 14.44 -13.61
N ASN A 231 -3.81 14.96 -13.08
CA ASN A 231 -3.80 15.99 -12.04
C ASN A 231 -4.69 15.56 -10.87
N GLY A 232 -4.19 15.75 -9.64
CA GLY A 232 -4.92 15.43 -8.41
C GLY A 232 -4.81 16.57 -7.38
N PRO A 233 -5.89 16.90 -6.65
CA PRO A 233 -5.78 17.82 -5.52
C PRO A 233 -5.15 17.10 -4.32
N GLU A 234 -4.16 17.72 -3.68
CA GLU A 234 -3.50 17.19 -2.48
C GLU A 234 -4.09 17.78 -1.19
N GLY A 235 -4.37 19.10 -1.18
CA GLY A 235 -4.96 19.78 -0.03
C GLY A 235 -4.82 21.30 -0.07
N PHE A 236 -5.64 22.00 0.71
CA PHE A 236 -5.57 23.45 0.81
C PHE A 236 -4.48 23.93 1.77
N SER A 237 -3.95 25.13 1.53
CA SER A 237 -3.14 25.83 2.52
C SER A 237 -4.01 26.25 3.72
N PRO A 238 -3.46 26.34 4.95
CA PRO A 238 -4.23 26.73 6.13
C PRO A 238 -4.94 28.09 6.03
N ASP A 239 -4.41 29.00 5.22
CA ASP A 239 -5.01 30.32 4.96
C ASP A 239 -6.06 30.33 3.84
N SER A 240 -6.40 29.15 3.28
CA SER A 240 -7.36 28.97 2.18
C SER A 240 -7.01 29.72 0.89
N LYS A 241 -5.75 30.12 0.68
CA LYS A 241 -5.33 30.88 -0.51
C LYS A 241 -4.76 30.02 -1.62
N LYS A 242 -4.25 28.83 -1.30
CA LYS A 242 -3.60 27.93 -2.25
C LYS A 242 -4.19 26.54 -2.18
N LEU A 243 -4.20 25.87 -3.33
CA LEU A 243 -4.46 24.44 -3.45
C LEU A 243 -3.17 23.77 -3.93
N LEU A 244 -2.68 22.77 -3.19
CA LEU A 244 -1.61 21.90 -3.67
C LEU A 244 -2.20 20.91 -4.67
N ILE A 245 -1.52 20.76 -5.81
CA ILE A 245 -1.93 19.90 -6.92
C ILE A 245 -0.74 19.03 -7.31
N SER A 246 -0.93 17.71 -7.29
CA SER A 246 -0.03 16.78 -7.97
C SER A 246 -0.34 16.75 -9.47
N THR A 247 0.71 16.69 -10.28
CA THR A 247 0.62 16.68 -11.74
C THR A 247 1.83 15.99 -12.36
N ASP A 248 1.65 15.32 -13.49
CA ASP A 248 2.74 14.79 -14.34
C ASP A 248 2.90 15.60 -15.65
N GLU A 249 2.38 16.83 -15.67
CA GLU A 249 2.40 17.70 -16.86
C GLU A 249 3.85 17.99 -17.29
N GLY A 250 4.19 17.54 -18.50
CA GLY A 250 5.54 17.66 -19.06
C GLY A 250 6.61 16.86 -18.32
N ASN A 251 6.24 15.85 -17.52
CA ASN A 251 7.17 15.02 -16.76
C ASN A 251 6.78 13.54 -16.81
N GLU A 252 7.74 12.64 -16.60
CA GLU A 252 7.48 11.19 -16.51
C GLU A 252 6.83 10.80 -15.18
N PHE A 253 7.20 11.50 -14.11
CA PHE A 253 6.75 11.23 -12.74
C PHE A 253 5.91 12.39 -12.19
N ALA A 254 4.96 12.08 -11.33
CA ALA A 254 4.14 13.08 -10.65
C ALA A 254 4.99 14.00 -9.77
N TYR A 255 4.72 15.30 -9.84
CA TYR A 255 5.31 16.35 -9.03
C TYR A 255 4.25 17.30 -8.47
N VAL A 256 4.61 18.14 -7.50
CA VAL A 256 3.62 18.99 -6.83
C VAL A 256 3.83 20.46 -7.16
N LYS A 257 2.72 21.14 -7.47
CA LYS A 257 2.63 22.60 -7.63
C LYS A 257 1.62 23.18 -6.63
N ALA A 258 1.83 24.42 -6.23
CA ALA A 258 0.84 25.21 -5.50
C ALA A 258 0.12 26.14 -6.47
N TYR A 259 -1.20 26.02 -6.55
CA TYR A 259 -2.09 26.88 -7.32
C TYR A 259 -2.64 27.99 -6.43
N ASP A 260 -2.41 29.25 -6.78
CA ASP A 260 -2.96 30.42 -6.08
C ASP A 260 -4.40 30.67 -6.54
N LEU A 261 -5.34 30.59 -5.61
CA LEU A 261 -6.78 30.66 -5.91
C LEU A 261 -7.23 32.05 -6.36
N SER A 262 -6.47 33.10 -6.02
CA SER A 262 -6.80 34.48 -6.37
C SER A 262 -6.28 34.88 -7.75
N THR A 263 -5.05 34.48 -8.09
CA THR A 263 -4.40 34.87 -9.34
C THR A 263 -4.54 33.81 -10.44
N GLY A 264 -4.84 32.56 -10.07
CA GLY A 264 -4.86 31.42 -10.98
C GLY A 264 -3.47 30.96 -11.44
N GLN A 265 -2.40 31.48 -10.84
CA GLN A 265 -1.02 31.11 -11.17
C GLN A 265 -0.57 29.91 -10.34
N SER A 266 0.34 29.11 -10.91
CA SER A 266 0.95 27.96 -10.22
C SER A 266 2.45 28.15 -10.03
N MET A 267 2.98 27.65 -8.91
CA MET A 267 4.42 27.52 -8.67
C MET A 267 4.77 26.06 -8.37
N VAL A 268 5.84 25.54 -8.99
CA VAL A 268 6.36 24.22 -8.65
C VAL A 268 6.90 24.25 -7.22
N LEU A 269 6.46 23.32 -6.38
CA LEU A 269 6.94 23.20 -5.01
C LEU A 269 8.10 22.20 -4.92
N ASP A 270 7.94 21.00 -5.49
CA ASP A 270 8.96 19.97 -5.51
C ASP A 270 8.83 19.10 -6.76
N LYS A 271 9.96 18.53 -7.17
CA LYS A 271 10.09 17.50 -8.21
C LYS A 271 11.06 16.43 -7.72
N ALA A 272 10.82 15.18 -8.11
CA ALA A 272 11.72 14.06 -7.84
C ALA A 272 11.91 13.22 -9.11
N ASN A 273 12.88 12.30 -9.07
CA ASN A 273 13.09 11.31 -10.14
C ASN A 273 12.12 10.11 -10.06
N TRP A 274 11.08 10.25 -9.26
CA TRP A 274 10.05 9.26 -8.92
C TRP A 274 8.77 9.99 -8.55
N ASP A 275 7.64 9.28 -8.53
CA ASP A 275 6.35 9.89 -8.20
C ASP A 275 6.36 10.47 -6.78
N ILE A 276 6.05 11.76 -6.66
CA ILE A 276 5.60 12.31 -5.39
C ILE A 276 4.18 11.75 -5.15
N ALA A 277 4.08 10.88 -4.15
CA ALA A 277 2.88 10.09 -3.86
C ALA A 277 1.96 10.72 -2.80
N GLY A 278 2.38 11.85 -2.21
CA GLY A 278 1.55 12.62 -1.29
C GLY A 278 2.31 13.81 -0.73
N ASP A 279 1.58 14.91 -0.53
CA ASP A 279 2.12 16.17 -0.04
C ASP A 279 1.09 16.96 0.76
N TYR A 280 1.30 17.11 2.06
CA TYR A 280 0.36 17.83 2.91
C TYR A 280 1.05 18.75 3.93
N LEU A 281 0.29 19.72 4.41
CA LEU A 281 0.71 20.65 5.46
C LEU A 281 0.16 20.21 6.82
N SER A 282 0.95 20.39 7.87
CA SER A 282 0.49 20.24 9.25
C SER A 282 -0.58 21.28 9.59
N TYR A 283 -1.25 21.10 10.73
CA TYR A 283 -2.41 21.91 11.11
C TYR A 283 -2.22 23.44 10.96
N LYS A 284 -1.10 24.01 11.40
CA LYS A 284 -0.81 25.46 11.28
C LYS A 284 0.10 25.78 10.08
N GLY A 285 0.43 24.78 9.27
CA GLY A 285 1.31 24.90 8.10
C GLY A 285 2.78 25.05 8.42
N ARG A 286 3.23 24.75 9.66
CA ARG A 286 4.65 24.82 10.01
C ARG A 286 5.47 23.72 9.36
N TYR A 287 4.88 22.54 9.16
CA TYR A 287 5.54 21.40 8.55
C TYR A 287 4.84 21.00 7.26
N ARG A 288 5.64 20.68 6.26
CA ARG A 288 5.19 20.02 5.03
C ARG A 288 5.72 18.60 5.02
N VAL A 289 4.85 17.63 4.81
CA VAL A 289 5.21 16.21 4.76
C VAL A 289 5.08 15.77 3.31
N LEU A 290 6.21 15.49 2.69
CA LEU A 290 6.33 15.03 1.31
C LEU A 290 6.72 13.56 1.30
N SER A 291 6.01 12.74 0.54
CA SER A 291 6.32 11.32 0.34
C SER A 291 6.61 11.04 -1.14
N VAL A 292 7.72 10.34 -1.39
CA VAL A 292 8.15 9.93 -2.72
C VAL A 292 8.12 8.40 -2.80
N ASN A 293 7.49 7.86 -3.83
CA ASN A 293 7.53 6.43 -4.13
C ASN A 293 8.81 6.10 -4.91
N ASN A 294 9.93 6.03 -4.21
CA ASN A 294 11.26 5.87 -4.76
C ASN A 294 11.61 4.38 -4.93
N ASP A 295 11.45 3.85 -6.14
CA ASP A 295 11.83 2.48 -6.53
C ASP A 295 11.40 1.40 -5.52
N ALA A 296 10.08 1.24 -5.38
CA ALA A 296 9.44 0.32 -4.43
C ALA A 296 9.67 0.63 -2.93
N ARG A 297 10.19 1.83 -2.60
CA ARG A 297 10.35 2.35 -1.23
C ARG A 297 9.64 3.68 -1.03
N THR A 298 9.35 4.01 0.22
CA THR A 298 8.87 5.35 0.60
C THR A 298 10.04 6.18 1.11
N GLU A 299 10.35 7.27 0.41
CA GLU A 299 11.24 8.30 0.93
C GLU A 299 10.38 9.46 1.44
N LEU A 300 10.50 9.76 2.73
CA LEU A 300 9.70 10.79 3.38
C LEU A 300 10.57 11.98 3.78
N LYS A 301 10.08 13.19 3.49
CA LYS A 301 10.70 14.46 3.89
C LYS A 301 9.70 15.27 4.71
N ILE A 302 10.09 15.63 5.93
CA ILE A 302 9.31 16.55 6.78
C ILE A 302 10.07 17.87 6.80
N ILE A 303 9.52 18.92 6.20
CA ILE A 303 10.19 20.21 5.99
C ILE A 303 9.56 21.25 6.91
N ASP A 304 10.36 21.94 7.73
CA ASP A 304 9.89 23.13 8.45
C ASP A 304 9.79 24.30 7.45
N THR A 305 8.57 24.74 7.19
CA THR A 305 8.23 25.74 6.15
C THR A 305 8.78 27.13 6.47
N ARG A 306 9.16 27.40 7.73
CA ARG A 306 9.77 28.69 8.12
C ARG A 306 11.24 28.74 7.75
N THR A 307 11.94 27.62 7.87
CA THR A 307 13.39 27.52 7.60
C THR A 307 13.72 26.91 6.25
N ASN A 308 12.74 26.24 5.63
CA ASN A 308 12.90 25.38 4.47
C ASN A 308 13.98 24.30 4.67
N GLN A 309 14.01 23.72 5.88
CA GLN A 309 14.96 22.66 6.26
C GLN A 309 14.22 21.40 6.71
N PRO A 310 14.77 20.21 6.42
CA PRO A 310 14.16 18.96 6.87
C PRO A 310 14.34 18.76 8.38
N ILE A 311 13.31 18.21 9.04
CA ILE A 311 13.43 17.63 10.38
C ILE A 311 14.35 16.42 10.29
N LYS A 312 15.40 16.40 11.11
CA LYS A 312 16.31 15.26 11.21
C LYS A 312 15.73 14.25 12.19
N LEU A 313 15.26 13.12 11.67
CA LEU A 313 14.92 11.96 12.48
C LEU A 313 16.21 11.26 12.97
N PRO A 314 16.21 10.65 14.18
CA PRO A 314 17.32 9.79 14.58
C PRO A 314 17.42 8.58 13.65
N PRO A 315 18.56 7.86 13.63
CA PRO A 315 18.67 6.62 12.88
C PRO A 315 17.56 5.64 13.29
N MET A 316 16.71 5.27 12.32
CA MET A 316 15.63 4.31 12.54
C MET A 316 16.15 2.88 12.32
N PRO A 317 15.62 1.88 13.05
CA PRO A 317 15.88 0.49 12.70
C PRO A 317 15.46 0.28 11.24
N GLY A 318 16.38 -0.21 10.41
CA GLY A 318 16.29 -0.10 8.94
C GLY A 318 14.90 -0.33 8.35
N GLY A 319 14.50 0.53 7.41
CA GLY A 319 13.17 0.54 6.82
C GLY A 319 12.74 1.94 6.42
N ASP A 320 11.54 2.03 5.86
CA ASP A 320 10.96 3.27 5.37
C ASP A 320 10.08 3.91 6.46
N VAL A 321 10.21 5.22 6.63
CA VAL A 321 9.31 6.01 7.48
C VAL A 321 8.04 6.31 6.68
N THR A 322 6.88 5.96 7.23
CA THR A 322 5.58 6.13 6.57
C THR A 322 4.52 6.63 7.56
N GLY A 323 3.36 7.08 7.03
CA GLY A 323 2.17 7.41 7.83
C GLY A 323 2.43 8.38 8.98
N VAL A 324 3.13 9.49 8.68
CA VAL A 324 3.36 10.56 9.66
C VAL A 324 2.03 11.21 10.01
N ASN A 325 1.79 11.44 11.31
CA ASN A 325 0.71 12.29 11.82
C ASN A 325 1.31 13.26 12.84
N ILE A 326 1.04 14.56 12.68
CA ILE A 326 1.56 15.65 13.50
C ILE A 326 0.42 16.25 14.31
N ALA A 327 0.58 16.34 15.63
CA ALA A 327 -0.43 16.92 16.51
C ALA A 327 -0.72 18.40 16.17
N ASP A 328 -1.91 18.89 16.53
CA ASP A 328 -2.33 20.28 16.28
C ASP A 328 -1.42 21.32 16.93
N SER A 329 -0.72 20.98 18.02
CA SER A 329 0.30 21.87 18.60
C SER A 329 1.50 22.08 17.67
N GLU A 330 1.76 21.09 16.79
CA GLU A 330 2.97 20.92 15.97
C GLU A 330 4.24 20.75 16.82
N GLY A 331 4.11 20.20 18.03
CA GLY A 331 5.23 19.85 18.91
C GLY A 331 5.58 18.36 18.91
N ARG A 332 4.63 17.51 18.53
CA ARG A 332 4.71 16.05 18.58
C ARG A 332 4.21 15.44 17.28
N MET A 333 4.78 14.30 16.93
CA MET A 333 4.30 13.50 15.81
C MET A 333 4.46 12.01 16.10
N ILE A 334 3.75 11.20 15.34
CA ILE A 334 3.87 9.75 15.29
C ILE A 334 4.12 9.32 13.85
N PHE A 335 4.75 8.17 13.66
CA PHE A 335 4.99 7.59 12.35
C PHE A 335 5.25 6.10 12.45
N PHE A 336 5.17 5.41 11.32
CA PHE A 336 5.49 4.00 11.22
C PHE A 336 6.87 3.82 10.59
N VAL A 337 7.58 2.77 11.02
CA VAL A 337 8.79 2.28 10.35
C VAL A 337 8.56 0.83 9.99
N ASN A 338 8.75 0.48 8.72
CA ASN A 338 8.59 -0.89 8.25
C ASN A 338 9.60 -1.21 7.14
N SER A 339 9.87 -2.50 6.95
CA SER A 339 10.75 -3.00 5.90
C SER A 339 10.30 -4.39 5.45
N SER A 340 10.89 -4.91 4.40
CA SER A 340 10.54 -6.26 3.93
C SER A 340 10.84 -7.38 4.93
N ASN A 341 11.82 -7.19 5.84
CA ASN A 341 12.18 -8.15 6.87
C ASN A 341 11.66 -7.79 8.27
N SER A 342 10.87 -6.72 8.39
CA SER A 342 10.27 -6.33 9.67
C SER A 342 8.91 -5.65 9.46
N PRO A 343 7.83 -6.15 10.08
CA PRO A 343 6.54 -5.48 10.06
C PRO A 343 6.62 -4.11 10.73
N SER A 344 5.56 -3.31 10.57
CA SER A 344 5.49 -1.96 11.11
C SER A 344 5.84 -1.90 12.60
N THR A 345 6.56 -0.86 12.98
CA THR A 345 6.72 -0.37 14.35
C THR A 345 6.18 1.05 14.41
N LEU A 346 5.26 1.32 15.34
CA LEU A 346 4.73 2.67 15.60
C LEU A 346 5.70 3.40 16.53
N PHE A 347 6.11 4.61 16.13
CA PHE A 347 6.99 5.48 16.90
C PHE A 347 6.27 6.77 17.29
N SER A 348 6.59 7.28 18.46
CA SER A 348 6.40 8.69 18.81
C SER A 348 7.67 9.48 18.59
N TYR A 349 7.51 10.78 18.36
CA TYR A 349 8.62 11.72 18.22
C TYR A 349 8.26 13.09 18.77
N ASP A 350 9.07 13.55 19.72
CA ASP A 350 9.01 14.90 20.26
C ASP A 350 9.94 15.81 19.45
N ILE A 351 9.35 16.77 18.73
CA ILE A 351 10.07 17.57 17.73
C ILE A 351 11.10 18.48 18.39
N LYS A 352 10.81 18.99 19.60
CA LYS A 352 11.70 19.91 20.32
C LYS A 352 12.96 19.21 20.82
N SER A 353 12.81 18.02 21.40
CA SER A 353 13.93 17.25 21.96
C SER A 353 14.62 16.36 20.93
N GLY A 354 14.00 16.12 19.77
CA GLY A 354 14.52 15.24 18.72
C GLY A 354 14.53 13.76 19.12
N LYS A 355 13.74 13.38 20.13
CA LYS A 355 13.70 12.01 20.66
C LYS A 355 12.58 11.22 20.01
N ALA A 356 12.91 10.05 19.47
CA ALA A 356 11.94 9.05 19.02
C ALA A 356 11.86 7.87 20.01
N ALA A 357 10.67 7.32 20.23
CA ALA A 357 10.46 6.14 21.06
C ALA A 357 9.55 5.12 20.36
N PRO A 358 9.91 3.82 20.32
CA PRO A 358 9.02 2.79 19.79
C PRO A 358 7.88 2.55 20.77
N LEU A 359 6.65 2.66 20.30
CA LEU A 359 5.42 2.45 21.06
C LEU A 359 4.94 1.01 20.93
N VAL A 360 4.77 0.53 19.70
CA VAL A 360 4.21 -0.79 19.41
C VAL A 360 5.06 -1.44 18.32
N ARG A 361 5.47 -2.69 18.53
CA ARG A 361 6.25 -3.47 17.57
C ARG A 361 5.35 -4.54 16.96
N GLY A 362 5.32 -4.62 15.64
CA GLY A 362 4.49 -5.61 14.93
C GLY A 362 5.02 -7.03 15.07
N LEU A 363 6.35 -7.20 15.06
CA LEU A 363 6.97 -8.52 14.90
C LEU A 363 6.66 -9.43 16.11
N ASN A 364 6.22 -10.65 15.82
CA ASN A 364 6.08 -11.69 16.82
C ASN A 364 7.42 -11.88 17.57
N PRO A 365 7.46 -11.78 18.92
CA PRO A 365 8.68 -11.95 19.69
C PRO A 365 9.33 -13.33 19.58
N GLU A 366 8.60 -14.35 19.10
CA GLU A 366 9.18 -15.67 18.79
C GLU A 366 10.08 -15.65 17.54
N ILE A 367 9.92 -14.65 16.66
CA ILE A 367 10.67 -14.52 15.41
C ILE A 367 11.86 -13.58 15.61
N ASN A 368 13.05 -14.09 15.32
CA ASN A 368 14.23 -13.25 15.20
C ASN A 368 14.23 -12.54 13.84
N ALA A 369 14.18 -11.21 13.82
CA ALA A 369 14.24 -10.42 12.57
C ALA A 369 15.51 -10.72 11.76
N ASP A 370 16.59 -11.12 12.43
CA ASP A 370 17.84 -11.54 11.81
C ASP A 370 17.74 -12.87 11.04
N ASP A 371 16.67 -13.63 11.17
CA ASP A 371 16.46 -14.83 10.36
C ASP A 371 15.65 -14.53 9.09
N LEU A 372 14.99 -13.36 9.04
CA LEU A 372 14.20 -12.89 7.91
C LEU A 372 15.05 -12.20 6.85
N VAL A 373 14.57 -12.11 5.61
CA VAL A 373 15.35 -11.59 4.49
C VAL A 373 14.86 -10.24 4.01
N SER A 374 15.77 -9.32 3.71
CA SER A 374 15.42 -8.08 3.01
C SER A 374 15.33 -8.36 1.52
N GLY A 375 14.32 -7.80 0.86
CA GLY A 375 14.21 -7.84 -0.60
C GLY A 375 15.23 -6.92 -1.26
N GLU A 376 15.66 -7.31 -2.45
CA GLU A 376 16.53 -6.53 -3.33
C GLU A 376 15.74 -6.08 -4.57
N VAL A 377 15.84 -4.81 -4.95
CA VAL A 377 15.33 -4.37 -6.25
C VAL A 377 16.29 -4.88 -7.33
N VAL A 378 15.77 -5.71 -8.22
CA VAL A 378 16.47 -6.21 -9.40
C VAL A 378 15.72 -5.78 -10.66
N ARG A 379 16.41 -5.80 -11.79
CA ARG A 379 15.85 -5.43 -13.08
C ARG A 379 16.27 -6.44 -14.15
N PHE A 380 15.37 -6.70 -15.10
CA PHE A 380 15.65 -7.53 -16.26
C PHE A 380 15.04 -6.91 -17.51
N LYS A 381 15.61 -7.22 -18.67
CA LYS A 381 15.04 -6.81 -19.95
C LYS A 381 13.96 -7.80 -20.36
N SER A 382 12.80 -7.27 -20.72
CA SER A 382 11.70 -8.05 -21.27
C SER A 382 11.85 -8.26 -22.78
N PHE A 383 10.84 -8.89 -23.40
CA PHE A 383 10.85 -9.36 -24.79
C PHE A 383 11.07 -8.25 -25.83
N ASP A 384 10.77 -7.00 -25.48
CA ASP A 384 10.91 -5.80 -26.31
C ASP A 384 12.03 -4.86 -25.82
N GLY A 385 12.84 -5.30 -24.86
CA GLY A 385 13.93 -4.52 -24.28
C GLY A 385 13.51 -3.55 -23.17
N MET A 386 12.21 -3.46 -22.84
CA MET A 386 11.74 -2.74 -21.65
C MET A 386 12.43 -3.29 -20.40
N GLU A 387 12.92 -2.41 -19.54
CA GLU A 387 13.51 -2.80 -18.27
C GLU A 387 12.41 -2.95 -17.20
N VAL A 388 12.19 -4.18 -16.73
CA VAL A 388 11.13 -4.52 -15.78
C VAL A 388 11.73 -4.63 -14.37
N PRO A 389 11.24 -3.85 -13.40
CA PRO A 389 11.62 -3.97 -12.00
C PRO A 389 10.98 -5.19 -11.32
N ALA A 390 11.71 -5.78 -10.39
CA ALA A 390 11.20 -6.83 -9.52
C ALA A 390 11.90 -6.81 -8.15
N LEU A 391 11.26 -7.40 -7.15
CA LEU A 391 11.83 -7.56 -5.81
C LEU A 391 12.22 -9.02 -5.60
N LEU A 392 13.53 -9.25 -5.45
CA LEU A 392 14.10 -10.58 -5.25
C LEU A 392 14.29 -10.85 -3.77
N TYR A 393 13.72 -11.97 -3.32
CA TYR A 393 13.90 -12.51 -1.98
C TYR A 393 14.57 -13.87 -2.07
N LYS A 394 15.78 -13.97 -1.54
CA LYS A 394 16.59 -15.19 -1.56
C LYS A 394 16.71 -15.76 -0.15
N PRO A 395 16.51 -17.08 0.06
CA PRO A 395 16.76 -17.72 1.35
C PRO A 395 18.18 -17.46 1.85
N LYS A 396 18.34 -17.38 3.17
CA LYS A 396 19.65 -17.27 3.81
C LYS A 396 20.40 -18.60 3.80
N ASP A 397 21.73 -18.53 3.88
CA ASP A 397 22.63 -19.67 4.05
C ASP A 397 22.45 -20.83 3.06
N VAL A 398 22.11 -20.50 1.81
CA VAL A 398 21.99 -21.46 0.70
C VAL A 398 23.36 -22.07 0.42
N LYS A 399 23.46 -23.40 0.52
CA LYS A 399 24.71 -24.12 0.24
C LYS A 399 25.13 -23.89 -1.23
N PRO A 400 26.43 -23.66 -1.50
CA PRO A 400 26.93 -23.57 -2.87
C PRO A 400 26.51 -24.78 -3.71
N GLY A 401 26.05 -24.54 -4.94
CA GLY A 401 25.58 -25.58 -5.86
C GLY A 401 24.14 -26.05 -5.64
N THR A 402 23.46 -25.64 -4.57
CA THR A 402 22.03 -25.93 -4.39
C THR A 402 21.19 -25.16 -5.41
N LYS A 403 20.27 -25.87 -6.07
CA LYS A 403 19.23 -25.31 -6.94
C LYS A 403 17.91 -25.28 -6.18
N LEU A 404 17.31 -24.10 -6.09
CA LEU A 404 16.11 -23.84 -5.28
C LEU A 404 14.87 -23.75 -6.16
N PRO A 405 13.69 -24.18 -5.65
CA PRO A 405 12.43 -23.83 -6.26
C PRO A 405 12.17 -22.32 -6.14
N ALA A 406 11.38 -21.77 -7.05
CA ALA A 406 11.04 -20.36 -7.03
C ALA A 406 9.56 -20.09 -7.31
N ILE A 407 9.07 -18.95 -6.82
CA ILE A 407 7.73 -18.44 -7.07
C ILE A 407 7.84 -17.05 -7.65
N LEU A 408 7.21 -16.85 -8.81
CA LEU A 408 6.86 -15.51 -9.27
C LEU A 408 5.63 -15.04 -8.51
N GLN A 409 5.75 -13.91 -7.83
CA GLN A 409 4.65 -13.30 -7.09
C GLN A 409 4.19 -12.04 -7.84
N ILE A 410 2.96 -12.06 -8.36
CA ILE A 410 2.39 -10.94 -9.11
C ILE A 410 1.42 -10.18 -8.20
N HIS A 411 1.56 -8.87 -8.12
CA HIS A 411 0.70 -8.04 -7.28
C HIS A 411 -0.72 -7.92 -7.84
N GLY A 412 -1.66 -7.56 -6.97
CA GLY A 412 -2.99 -7.11 -7.38
C GLY A 412 -2.90 -5.76 -8.10
N GLY A 413 -3.94 -5.39 -8.83
CA GLY A 413 -3.85 -4.33 -9.83
C GLY A 413 -5.14 -4.18 -10.62
N PRO A 414 -5.09 -3.86 -11.93
CA PRO A 414 -3.90 -3.91 -12.83
C PRO A 414 -2.77 -2.94 -12.46
N GLY A 415 -3.09 -1.69 -12.11
CA GLY A 415 -2.13 -0.62 -11.78
C GLY A 415 -1.41 -0.67 -10.42
N GLY A 416 -1.27 -1.85 -9.80
CA GLY A 416 -0.66 -1.97 -8.47
C GLY A 416 0.87 -1.85 -8.48
N GLN A 417 1.49 -2.09 -7.34
CA GLN A 417 2.95 -2.17 -7.22
C GLN A 417 3.32 -3.05 -6.02
N THR A 418 4.26 -3.98 -6.21
CA THR A 418 4.94 -4.61 -5.07
C THR A 418 6.00 -3.66 -4.52
N ARG A 419 5.94 -3.41 -3.21
CA ARG A 419 6.89 -2.55 -2.49
C ARG A 419 7.75 -3.37 -1.52
N LEU A 420 8.88 -2.82 -1.07
CA LEU A 420 9.78 -3.45 -0.08
C LEU A 420 9.23 -3.40 1.36
N THR A 421 7.95 -3.68 1.50
CA THR A 421 7.20 -3.76 2.76
C THR A 421 7.11 -5.21 3.24
N TYR A 422 6.84 -5.41 4.53
CA TYR A 422 6.71 -6.75 5.10
C TYR A 422 5.53 -7.52 4.52
N SER A 423 5.77 -8.75 4.06
CA SER A 423 4.74 -9.71 3.66
C SER A 423 4.99 -11.03 4.40
N PRO A 424 4.07 -11.46 5.28
CA PRO A 424 4.26 -12.69 6.03
C PRO A 424 4.27 -13.92 5.12
N LEU A 425 3.46 -13.95 4.05
CA LEU A 425 3.49 -15.04 3.07
C LEU A 425 4.84 -15.11 2.35
N THR A 426 5.38 -13.97 1.91
CA THR A 426 6.69 -13.92 1.25
C THR A 426 7.79 -14.38 2.20
N GLN A 427 7.82 -13.89 3.44
CA GLN A 427 8.80 -14.34 4.44
C GLN A 427 8.63 -15.83 4.77
N TYR A 428 7.40 -16.33 4.87
CA TYR A 428 7.13 -17.74 5.13
C TYR A 428 7.65 -18.65 4.01
N LEU A 429 7.41 -18.29 2.75
CA LEU A 429 7.91 -19.04 1.60
C LEU A 429 9.44 -18.99 1.52
N VAL A 430 10.04 -17.82 1.73
CA VAL A 430 11.51 -17.67 1.65
C VAL A 430 12.21 -18.37 2.80
N ASN A 431 11.67 -18.27 4.01
CA ASN A 431 12.12 -19.02 5.16
C ASN A 431 11.95 -20.54 4.97
N SER A 432 10.99 -20.95 4.14
CA SER A 432 10.78 -22.35 3.72
C SER A 432 11.64 -22.79 2.53
N GLY A 433 12.61 -21.98 2.09
CA GLY A 433 13.57 -22.34 1.05
C GLY A 433 13.16 -22.02 -0.39
N TYR A 434 12.12 -21.21 -0.60
CA TYR A 434 11.77 -20.69 -1.93
C TYR A 434 12.53 -19.40 -2.25
N VAL A 435 12.97 -19.26 -3.49
CA VAL A 435 13.25 -17.93 -4.04
C VAL A 435 11.92 -17.28 -4.41
N VAL A 436 11.66 -16.06 -3.96
CA VAL A 436 10.47 -15.31 -4.39
C VAL A 436 10.93 -14.13 -5.24
N LEU A 437 10.37 -14.01 -6.43
CA LEU A 437 10.55 -12.84 -7.28
C LEU A 437 9.19 -12.15 -7.42
N ALA A 438 9.02 -11.03 -6.74
CA ALA A 438 7.80 -10.24 -6.88
C ALA A 438 7.96 -9.28 -8.05
N VAL A 439 7.26 -9.53 -9.15
CA VAL A 439 7.45 -8.83 -10.41
C VAL A 439 6.54 -7.61 -10.46
N ASN A 440 7.10 -6.45 -10.77
CA ASN A 440 6.34 -5.26 -11.09
C ASN A 440 6.30 -5.15 -12.62
N ASN A 441 5.45 -5.98 -13.25
CA ASN A 441 5.28 -6.01 -14.71
C ASN A 441 4.85 -4.65 -15.24
N ARG A 442 5.04 -4.39 -16.54
CA ARG A 442 4.51 -3.19 -17.20
C ARG A 442 3.02 -3.05 -16.87
N GLY A 443 2.56 -1.82 -16.64
CA GLY A 443 1.29 -1.56 -15.95
C GLY A 443 1.45 -1.18 -14.47
N SER A 444 2.57 -1.54 -13.83
CA SER A 444 2.77 -1.22 -12.41
C SER A 444 2.95 0.28 -12.16
N SER A 445 2.40 0.78 -11.05
CA SER A 445 2.63 2.15 -10.60
C SER A 445 4.03 2.35 -9.99
N GLY A 446 4.45 3.61 -9.85
CA GLY A 446 5.72 3.99 -9.23
C GLY A 446 6.94 3.92 -10.15
N TYR A 447 6.75 3.66 -11.44
CA TYR A 447 7.81 3.59 -12.46
C TYR A 447 7.61 4.56 -13.62
N GLY A 448 6.78 5.59 -13.39
CA GLY A 448 6.47 6.62 -14.37
C GLY A 448 5.27 6.27 -15.25
N LYS A 449 4.64 7.31 -15.80
CA LYS A 449 3.39 7.18 -16.56
C LYS A 449 3.55 6.36 -17.85
N THR A 450 4.73 6.36 -18.46
CA THR A 450 5.02 5.54 -19.64
C THR A 450 5.02 4.05 -19.31
N PHE A 451 5.64 3.66 -18.19
CA PHE A 451 5.63 2.27 -17.73
C PHE A 451 4.25 1.83 -17.24
N PHE A 452 3.54 2.72 -16.56
CA PHE A 452 2.19 2.49 -16.04
C PHE A 452 1.14 2.29 -17.14
N ALA A 453 1.21 3.00 -18.27
CA ALA A 453 0.28 2.81 -19.40
C ALA A 453 0.71 1.71 -20.39
N ALA A 454 1.82 1.00 -20.13
CA ALA A 454 2.42 0.13 -21.14
C ALA A 454 1.68 -1.21 -21.36
N ASP A 455 0.80 -1.62 -20.44
CA ASP A 455 -0.12 -2.75 -20.60
C ASP A 455 -1.53 -2.35 -21.04
N ASP A 456 -1.81 -1.06 -21.23
CA ASP A 456 -3.12 -0.58 -21.71
C ASP A 456 -3.54 -1.35 -22.95
N ARG A 457 -4.73 -1.92 -22.88
CA ARG A 457 -5.38 -2.75 -23.91
C ARG A 457 -4.61 -4.03 -24.23
N LYS A 458 -3.61 -4.42 -23.45
CA LYS A 458 -2.72 -5.58 -23.67
C LYS A 458 -2.56 -6.49 -22.45
N HIS A 459 -3.43 -6.35 -21.44
CA HIS A 459 -3.53 -7.25 -20.28
C HIS A 459 -3.64 -8.71 -20.70
N GLY A 460 -2.82 -9.57 -20.08
CA GLY A 460 -2.69 -10.99 -20.42
C GLY A 460 -1.83 -11.27 -21.65
N ASP A 461 -1.17 -10.25 -22.21
CA ASP A 461 -0.24 -10.37 -23.33
C ASP A 461 1.11 -9.74 -22.99
N ALA A 462 1.21 -8.41 -22.95
CA ALA A 462 2.49 -7.73 -22.82
C ALA A 462 3.07 -7.83 -21.39
N ASP A 463 2.21 -7.63 -20.39
CA ASP A 463 2.47 -7.86 -18.98
C ASP A 463 2.71 -9.35 -18.65
N LEU A 464 1.99 -10.27 -19.31
CA LEU A 464 2.23 -11.70 -19.18
C LEU A 464 3.61 -12.10 -19.73
N LYS A 465 4.03 -11.50 -20.86
CA LYS A 465 5.39 -11.71 -21.40
C LYS A 465 6.46 -11.21 -20.43
N ASP A 466 6.24 -10.13 -19.68
CA ASP A 466 7.16 -9.73 -18.61
C ASP A 466 7.30 -10.81 -17.54
N CYS A 467 6.20 -11.48 -17.18
CA CYS A 467 6.23 -12.61 -16.25
C CYS A 467 7.05 -13.78 -16.82
N VAL A 468 6.89 -14.12 -18.10
CA VAL A 468 7.68 -15.17 -18.77
C VAL A 468 9.17 -14.81 -18.83
N GLU A 469 9.52 -13.56 -19.14
CA GLU A 469 10.92 -13.11 -19.15
C GLU A 469 11.53 -13.08 -17.74
N SER A 470 10.73 -12.80 -16.71
CA SER A 470 11.18 -12.85 -15.31
C SER A 470 11.59 -14.27 -14.88
N LYS A 471 10.92 -15.31 -15.40
CA LYS A 471 11.32 -16.71 -15.23
C LYS A 471 12.71 -16.93 -15.83
N LYS A 472 12.97 -16.43 -17.04
CA LYS A 472 14.31 -16.54 -17.67
C LYS A 472 15.39 -15.81 -16.87
N PHE A 473 15.07 -14.64 -16.32
CA PHE A 473 15.96 -13.95 -15.37
C PHE A 473 16.30 -14.85 -14.17
N LEU A 474 15.30 -15.50 -13.55
CA LEU A 474 15.55 -16.42 -12.44
C LEU A 474 16.46 -17.58 -12.82
N THR A 475 16.29 -18.19 -13.99
CA THR A 475 17.16 -19.32 -14.41
C THR A 475 18.62 -18.89 -14.60
N GLN A 476 18.86 -17.65 -15.01
CA GLN A 476 20.21 -17.08 -15.19
C GLN A 476 20.93 -16.78 -13.87
N THR A 477 20.22 -16.70 -12.75
CA THR A 477 20.84 -16.49 -11.43
C THR A 477 21.79 -17.62 -10.99
N GLY A 478 21.66 -18.80 -11.60
CA GLY A 478 22.50 -19.96 -11.31
C GLY A 478 22.15 -20.72 -10.03
N TYR A 479 21.23 -20.24 -9.20
CA TYR A 479 20.77 -20.94 -7.99
C TYR A 479 19.28 -21.30 -7.99
N VAL A 480 18.53 -20.96 -9.03
CA VAL A 480 17.14 -21.42 -9.24
C VAL A 480 17.13 -22.64 -10.18
N ASP A 481 16.26 -23.60 -9.87
CA ASP A 481 15.97 -24.74 -10.75
C ASP A 481 14.94 -24.33 -11.83
N PRO A 482 15.29 -24.39 -13.14
CA PRO A 482 14.43 -23.92 -14.22
C PRO A 482 13.10 -24.68 -14.38
N VAL A 483 13.01 -25.92 -13.87
CA VAL A 483 11.77 -26.71 -13.93
C VAL A 483 10.92 -26.61 -12.65
N LYS A 484 11.39 -25.89 -11.63
CA LYS A 484 10.70 -25.73 -10.34
C LYS A 484 10.26 -24.29 -10.08
N ILE A 485 9.66 -23.66 -11.09
CA ILE A 485 9.18 -22.28 -11.00
C ILE A 485 7.65 -22.27 -11.11
N GLY A 486 6.99 -21.76 -10.07
CA GLY A 486 5.55 -21.51 -10.04
C GLY A 486 5.19 -20.04 -10.21
N ILE A 487 3.92 -19.76 -10.43
CA ILE A 487 3.35 -18.40 -10.47
C ILE A 487 2.22 -18.27 -9.44
N MET A 488 2.17 -17.15 -8.74
CA MET A 488 1.22 -16.86 -7.67
C MET A 488 0.81 -15.41 -7.70
N GLY A 489 -0.46 -15.12 -7.41
CA GLY A 489 -0.90 -13.75 -7.20
C GLY A 489 -2.35 -13.67 -6.72
N GLY A 490 -2.72 -12.47 -6.28
CA GLY A 490 -4.07 -12.16 -5.82
C GLY A 490 -4.78 -11.15 -6.71
N SER A 491 -6.10 -11.27 -6.89
CA SER A 491 -6.89 -10.32 -7.69
C SER A 491 -6.37 -10.25 -9.14
N TYR A 492 -5.85 -9.11 -9.61
CA TYR A 492 -5.15 -9.05 -10.91
C TYR A 492 -3.95 -10.01 -11.00
N GLY A 493 -3.21 -10.23 -9.91
CA GLY A 493 -2.15 -11.24 -9.87
C GLY A 493 -2.70 -12.68 -9.95
N GLY A 494 -3.93 -12.90 -9.50
CA GLY A 494 -4.64 -14.17 -9.67
C GLY A 494 -5.06 -14.36 -11.13
N TYR A 495 -5.55 -13.30 -11.77
CA TYR A 495 -5.72 -13.24 -13.23
C TYR A 495 -4.42 -13.60 -13.96
N MET A 496 -3.29 -12.98 -13.59
CA MET A 496 -2.00 -13.26 -14.21
C MET A 496 -1.56 -14.71 -13.99
N THR A 497 -1.87 -15.29 -12.83
CA THR A 497 -1.63 -16.72 -12.55
C THR A 497 -2.43 -17.60 -13.50
N LEU A 498 -3.73 -17.35 -13.64
CA LEU A 498 -4.61 -18.09 -14.54
C LEU A 498 -4.22 -17.89 -16.01
N ALA A 499 -3.89 -16.66 -16.41
CA ALA A 499 -3.41 -16.31 -17.75
C ALA A 499 -2.08 -16.99 -18.06
N GLY A 500 -1.14 -17.02 -17.12
CA GLY A 500 0.12 -17.74 -17.26
C GLY A 500 -0.06 -19.23 -17.48
N LEU A 501 -1.04 -19.86 -16.80
CA LEU A 501 -1.35 -21.26 -17.02
C LEU A 501 -2.16 -21.54 -18.30
N ALA A 502 -3.02 -20.62 -18.74
CA ALA A 502 -3.89 -20.82 -19.90
C ALA A 502 -3.22 -20.41 -21.23
N PHE A 503 -2.44 -19.33 -21.24
CA PHE A 503 -1.88 -18.73 -22.46
C PHE A 503 -0.40 -19.08 -22.65
N THR A 504 0.29 -19.48 -21.58
CA THR A 504 1.68 -19.97 -21.63
C THR A 504 1.83 -21.29 -20.87
N PRO A 505 1.10 -22.36 -21.25
CA PRO A 505 0.89 -23.54 -20.40
C PRO A 505 2.15 -24.33 -20.05
N GLU A 506 3.25 -24.14 -20.78
CA GLU A 506 4.53 -24.80 -20.51
C GLU A 506 5.50 -23.99 -19.65
N GLU A 507 5.17 -22.73 -19.33
CA GLU A 507 6.11 -21.85 -18.64
C GLU A 507 6.17 -22.10 -17.14
N PHE A 508 5.06 -22.39 -16.48
CA PHE A 508 5.02 -22.55 -15.02
C PHE A 508 4.70 -23.98 -14.62
N ALA A 509 5.35 -24.47 -13.57
CA ALA A 509 5.13 -25.84 -13.09
C ALA A 509 3.87 -25.97 -12.22
N VAL A 510 3.41 -24.88 -11.60
CA VAL A 510 2.28 -24.81 -10.68
C VAL A 510 1.72 -23.39 -10.63
N GLY A 511 0.40 -23.24 -10.40
CA GLY A 511 -0.24 -21.95 -10.13
C GLY A 511 -0.89 -21.86 -8.75
N VAL A 512 -0.85 -20.68 -8.14
CA VAL A 512 -1.56 -20.33 -6.90
C VAL A 512 -2.42 -19.09 -7.17
N ASP A 513 -3.70 -19.32 -7.41
CA ASP A 513 -4.69 -18.28 -7.68
C ASP A 513 -5.41 -17.89 -6.40
N ILE A 514 -5.30 -16.62 -6.00
CA ILE A 514 -5.97 -16.07 -4.84
C ILE A 514 -7.01 -15.05 -5.35
N PHE A 515 -8.29 -15.41 -5.33
CA PHE A 515 -9.42 -14.60 -5.80
C PHE A 515 -9.16 -13.86 -7.13
N GLY A 516 -8.64 -14.58 -8.12
CA GLY A 516 -8.26 -14.03 -9.41
C GLY A 516 -9.42 -13.78 -10.37
N VAL A 517 -9.33 -12.68 -11.12
CA VAL A 517 -10.28 -12.41 -12.22
C VAL A 517 -10.09 -13.47 -13.30
N ALA A 518 -11.17 -14.21 -13.63
CA ALA A 518 -11.13 -15.26 -14.65
C ALA A 518 -11.89 -14.85 -15.93
N ASN A 519 -12.89 -13.99 -15.78
CA ASN A 519 -13.78 -13.51 -16.82
C ASN A 519 -13.89 -11.98 -16.79
N TRP A 520 -13.17 -11.32 -17.69
CA TRP A 520 -13.20 -9.86 -17.80
C TRP A 520 -14.57 -9.32 -18.24
N LEU A 521 -15.31 -10.06 -19.08
CA LEU A 521 -16.66 -9.66 -19.48
C LEU A 521 -17.59 -9.58 -18.27
N ARG A 522 -17.56 -10.59 -17.39
CA ARG A 522 -18.38 -10.58 -16.17
C ARG A 522 -17.91 -9.46 -15.24
N THR A 523 -16.63 -9.43 -14.93
CA THR A 523 -16.02 -8.50 -13.98
C THR A 523 -16.33 -7.05 -14.33
N LEU A 524 -16.10 -6.63 -15.58
CA LEU A 524 -16.34 -5.25 -16.03
C LEU A 524 -17.83 -4.88 -16.08
N ASN A 525 -18.72 -5.85 -16.30
CA ASN A 525 -20.16 -5.63 -16.23
C ASN A 525 -20.67 -5.54 -14.78
N SER A 526 -20.05 -6.28 -13.85
CA SER A 526 -20.46 -6.35 -12.43
C SER A 526 -19.77 -5.32 -11.54
N MET A 527 -18.85 -4.51 -12.06
CA MET A 527 -18.17 -3.45 -11.29
C MET A 527 -19.20 -2.59 -10.54
N PRO A 528 -19.02 -2.36 -9.23
CA PRO A 528 -19.96 -1.59 -8.46
C PRO A 528 -20.15 -0.17 -9.00
N GLU A 529 -21.39 0.32 -9.01
CA GLU A 529 -21.72 1.62 -9.57
C GLU A 529 -20.91 2.77 -8.94
N TRP A 530 -20.58 2.67 -7.64
CA TRP A 530 -19.83 3.70 -6.89
C TRP A 530 -18.39 3.93 -7.35
N TRP A 531 -17.88 3.08 -8.24
CA TRP A 531 -16.60 3.32 -8.90
C TRP A 531 -16.71 4.46 -9.94
N GLY A 532 -17.93 4.79 -10.41
CA GLY A 532 -18.21 5.98 -11.21
C GLY A 532 -17.18 6.22 -12.32
N PRO A 533 -16.43 7.35 -12.30
CA PRO A 533 -15.40 7.65 -13.30
C PRO A 533 -14.27 6.62 -13.41
N GLN A 534 -13.89 5.95 -12.32
CA GLN A 534 -12.86 4.90 -12.35
C GLN A 534 -13.30 3.71 -13.20
N ARG A 535 -14.60 3.41 -13.24
CA ARG A 535 -15.13 2.36 -14.13
C ARG A 535 -14.89 2.68 -15.61
N GLU A 536 -15.12 3.93 -16.01
CA GLU A 536 -14.86 4.37 -17.37
C GLU A 536 -13.35 4.39 -17.71
N ALA A 537 -12.51 4.76 -16.73
CA ALA A 537 -11.06 4.64 -16.87
C ALA A 537 -10.63 3.17 -17.09
N MET A 538 -11.17 2.23 -16.30
CA MET A 538 -10.92 0.79 -16.46
C MET A 538 -11.37 0.26 -17.82
N PHE A 539 -12.45 0.80 -18.42
CA PHE A 539 -12.88 0.41 -19.77
C PHE A 539 -11.88 0.83 -20.84
N LYS A 540 -11.23 1.98 -20.66
CA LYS A 540 -10.17 2.44 -21.57
C LYS A 540 -8.88 1.64 -21.40
N GLU A 541 -8.55 1.29 -20.17
CA GLU A 541 -7.38 0.48 -19.84
C GLU A 541 -7.55 -0.98 -20.31
N ILE A 542 -8.57 -1.69 -19.86
CA ILE A 542 -8.73 -3.15 -20.09
C ILE A 542 -9.48 -3.45 -21.39
N GLY A 543 -10.60 -2.75 -21.60
CA GLY A 543 -11.61 -3.05 -22.62
C GLY A 543 -13.01 -2.64 -22.18
N ASN A 544 -13.84 -2.14 -23.10
CA ASN A 544 -15.24 -1.85 -22.80
C ASN A 544 -16.11 -3.09 -23.05
N PRO A 545 -16.85 -3.61 -22.05
CA PRO A 545 -17.64 -4.84 -22.21
C PRO A 545 -18.75 -4.76 -23.26
N LYS A 546 -19.17 -3.54 -23.66
CA LYS A 546 -20.21 -3.32 -24.66
C LYS A 546 -19.67 -3.31 -26.10
N THR A 547 -18.41 -2.91 -26.30
CA THR A 547 -17.83 -2.72 -27.65
C THR A 547 -16.65 -3.64 -27.94
N ASP A 548 -15.97 -4.16 -26.92
CA ASP A 548 -14.73 -4.94 -27.02
C ASP A 548 -14.92 -6.41 -26.60
N SER A 549 -16.12 -6.95 -26.74
CA SER A 549 -16.47 -8.24 -26.13
C SER A 549 -15.59 -9.41 -26.60
N VAL A 550 -15.18 -9.42 -27.87
CA VAL A 550 -14.26 -10.43 -28.42
C VAL A 550 -12.86 -10.30 -27.81
N ALA A 551 -12.34 -9.08 -27.66
CA ALA A 551 -11.03 -8.86 -27.06
C ALA A 551 -11.02 -9.28 -25.58
N LEU A 552 -12.09 -8.95 -24.84
CA LEU A 552 -12.26 -9.35 -23.44
C LEU A 552 -12.43 -10.86 -23.29
N TYR A 553 -13.16 -11.51 -24.20
CA TYR A 553 -13.26 -12.97 -24.24
C TYR A 553 -11.87 -13.61 -24.42
N ASN A 554 -11.11 -13.17 -25.42
CA ASN A 554 -9.79 -13.73 -25.73
C ASN A 554 -8.76 -13.56 -24.60
N LYS A 555 -8.92 -12.52 -23.77
CA LYS A 555 -8.06 -12.27 -22.61
C LYS A 555 -8.51 -12.97 -21.34
N SER A 556 -9.68 -13.61 -21.32
CA SER A 556 -10.27 -14.20 -20.11
C SER A 556 -9.90 -15.69 -19.98
N PRO A 557 -9.09 -16.09 -18.97
CA PRO A 557 -8.65 -17.47 -18.79
C PRO A 557 -9.80 -18.48 -18.65
N LEU A 558 -10.96 -18.04 -18.14
CA LEU A 558 -12.14 -18.89 -17.98
C LEU A 558 -12.54 -19.61 -19.28
N PHE A 559 -12.44 -18.94 -20.42
CA PHE A 559 -12.81 -19.49 -21.72
C PHE A 559 -11.72 -20.34 -22.39
N HIS A 560 -10.58 -20.50 -21.72
CA HIS A 560 -9.39 -21.18 -22.21
C HIS A 560 -8.84 -22.21 -21.20
N THR A 561 -9.69 -22.65 -20.27
CA THR A 561 -9.33 -23.60 -19.20
C THR A 561 -8.87 -24.95 -19.74
N GLU A 562 -9.23 -25.34 -20.97
CA GLU A 562 -8.74 -26.55 -21.65
C GLU A 562 -7.22 -26.54 -21.83
N ARG A 563 -6.59 -25.37 -21.83
CA ARG A 563 -5.14 -25.20 -21.98
C ARG A 563 -4.39 -25.28 -20.65
N ILE A 564 -5.07 -25.10 -19.52
CA ILE A 564 -4.46 -25.26 -18.21
C ILE A 564 -4.16 -26.74 -18.01
N LYS A 565 -2.86 -27.10 -18.02
CA LYS A 565 -2.37 -28.48 -17.85
C LYS A 565 -1.56 -28.71 -16.58
N LYS A 566 -1.34 -27.65 -15.79
CA LYS A 566 -0.45 -27.66 -14.62
C LYS A 566 -1.28 -27.58 -13.34
N PRO A 567 -0.82 -28.19 -12.23
CA PRO A 567 -1.53 -28.15 -10.95
C PRO A 567 -1.86 -26.72 -10.51
N LEU A 568 -3.06 -26.53 -9.99
CA LEU A 568 -3.60 -25.24 -9.57
C LEU A 568 -4.24 -25.33 -8.18
N ILE A 569 -3.90 -24.42 -7.28
CA ILE A 569 -4.68 -24.18 -6.07
C ILE A 569 -5.42 -22.84 -6.21
N VAL A 570 -6.70 -22.84 -5.86
CA VAL A 570 -7.56 -21.64 -5.86
C VAL A 570 -8.00 -21.33 -4.44
N ILE A 571 -7.94 -20.05 -4.04
CA ILE A 571 -8.37 -19.58 -2.72
C ILE A 571 -9.36 -18.42 -2.88
N GLN A 572 -10.53 -18.50 -2.25
CA GLN A 572 -11.61 -17.52 -2.47
C GLN A 572 -12.38 -17.19 -1.18
N GLY A 573 -12.64 -15.90 -0.95
CA GLY A 573 -13.63 -15.43 0.05
C GLY A 573 -15.04 -15.45 -0.53
N ALA A 574 -16.02 -15.97 0.22
CA ALA A 574 -17.38 -16.12 -0.30
C ALA A 574 -18.15 -14.81 -0.47
N ASN A 575 -17.76 -13.76 0.26
CA ASN A 575 -18.43 -12.45 0.27
C ASN A 575 -17.69 -11.39 -0.57
N ASP A 576 -16.78 -11.81 -1.45
CA ASP A 576 -15.97 -10.91 -2.28
C ASP A 576 -16.84 -10.10 -3.27
N PRO A 577 -16.90 -8.75 -3.12
CA PRO A 577 -17.72 -7.90 -3.99
C PRO A 577 -16.99 -7.48 -5.28
N ARG A 578 -15.69 -7.77 -5.40
CA ARG A 578 -14.84 -7.35 -6.52
C ARG A 578 -14.62 -8.49 -7.51
N VAL A 579 -14.18 -9.65 -7.01
CA VAL A 579 -14.03 -10.88 -7.79
C VAL A 579 -14.99 -11.90 -7.22
N LEU A 580 -16.14 -12.03 -7.88
CA LEU A 580 -17.24 -12.87 -7.40
C LEU A 580 -16.78 -14.32 -7.29
N LYS A 581 -17.22 -15.03 -6.24
CA LYS A 581 -16.90 -16.45 -6.01
C LYS A 581 -17.15 -17.36 -7.23
N ILE A 582 -18.12 -17.01 -8.07
CA ILE A 582 -18.44 -17.76 -9.29
C ILE A 582 -17.25 -17.81 -10.28
N GLU A 583 -16.36 -16.82 -10.28
CA GLU A 583 -15.13 -16.79 -11.08
C GLU A 583 -14.25 -18.01 -10.73
N SER A 584 -13.98 -18.21 -9.44
CA SER A 584 -13.21 -19.35 -8.94
C SER A 584 -13.95 -20.67 -9.09
N ASP A 585 -15.27 -20.71 -8.82
CA ASP A 585 -16.08 -21.93 -8.93
C ASP A 585 -16.01 -22.54 -10.33
N GLU A 586 -16.15 -21.71 -11.37
CA GLU A 586 -16.11 -22.19 -12.76
C GLU A 586 -14.70 -22.60 -13.20
N ILE A 587 -13.66 -21.86 -12.79
CA ILE A 587 -12.26 -22.26 -13.04
C ILE A 587 -11.99 -23.64 -12.44
N VAL A 588 -12.32 -23.84 -11.16
CA VAL A 588 -12.06 -25.11 -10.47
C VAL A 588 -12.81 -26.26 -11.14
N ALA A 589 -14.09 -26.06 -11.47
CA ALA A 589 -14.90 -27.08 -12.14
C ALA A 589 -14.31 -27.46 -13.51
N ASN A 590 -13.96 -26.47 -14.33
CA ASN A 590 -13.47 -26.69 -15.69
C ASN A 590 -12.07 -27.32 -15.71
N VAL A 591 -11.15 -26.85 -14.85
CA VAL A 591 -9.77 -27.38 -14.80
C VAL A 591 -9.77 -28.82 -14.24
N LYS A 592 -10.61 -29.13 -13.24
CA LYS A 592 -10.79 -30.52 -12.76
C LYS A 592 -11.29 -31.45 -13.85
N LYS A 593 -12.22 -31.00 -14.69
CA LYS A 593 -12.74 -31.78 -15.82
C LYS A 593 -11.64 -32.19 -16.82
N ASN A 594 -10.56 -31.42 -16.90
CA ASN A 594 -9.41 -31.71 -17.75
C ASN A 594 -8.43 -32.73 -17.14
N GLY A 595 -8.74 -33.30 -15.96
CA GLY A 595 -7.88 -34.26 -15.26
C GLY A 595 -6.67 -33.62 -14.57
N VAL A 596 -6.66 -32.29 -14.44
CA VAL A 596 -5.58 -31.54 -13.78
C VAL A 596 -5.81 -31.56 -12.27
N PRO A 597 -4.76 -31.76 -11.44
CA PRO A 597 -4.89 -31.64 -10.00
C PRO A 597 -5.26 -30.21 -9.59
N VAL A 598 -6.41 -30.08 -8.90
CA VAL A 598 -6.89 -28.79 -8.40
C VAL A 598 -7.32 -28.88 -6.95
N GLU A 599 -6.78 -27.99 -6.12
CA GLU A 599 -7.23 -27.76 -4.75
C GLU A 599 -8.04 -26.46 -4.68
N TYR A 600 -9.10 -26.43 -3.86
CA TYR A 600 -9.97 -25.27 -3.74
C TYR A 600 -10.29 -25.00 -2.27
N VAL A 601 -9.83 -23.87 -1.78
CA VAL A 601 -10.04 -23.41 -0.41
C VAL A 601 -11.00 -22.23 -0.43
N THR A 602 -12.12 -22.33 0.29
CA THR A 602 -13.12 -21.26 0.36
C THR A 602 -13.40 -20.85 1.80
N PHE A 603 -13.57 -19.56 2.02
CA PHE A 603 -13.85 -18.99 3.34
C PHE A 603 -15.23 -18.32 3.32
N PRO A 604 -16.25 -18.87 4.01
CA PRO A 604 -17.62 -18.35 4.01
C PRO A 604 -17.77 -16.97 4.66
N ASP A 605 -16.77 -16.56 5.43
CA ASP A 605 -16.76 -15.40 6.32
C ASP A 605 -15.67 -14.36 5.96
N GLU A 606 -15.17 -14.42 4.72
CA GLU A 606 -14.17 -13.49 4.16
C GLU A 606 -14.66 -12.88 2.84
N GLY A 607 -14.08 -11.73 2.48
CA GLY A 607 -14.35 -10.97 1.25
C GLY A 607 -13.16 -10.95 0.28
N HIS A 608 -12.83 -9.78 -0.26
CA HIS A 608 -11.69 -9.58 -1.17
C HIS A 608 -10.35 -9.47 -0.42
N GLY A 609 -9.98 -10.55 0.28
CA GLY A 609 -8.85 -10.61 1.21
C GLY A 609 -9.20 -11.39 2.47
N PHE A 610 -8.21 -11.64 3.32
CA PHE A 610 -8.39 -12.37 4.57
C PHE A 610 -8.08 -11.46 5.76
N VAL A 611 -9.10 -11.12 6.54
CA VAL A 611 -8.93 -10.27 7.74
C VAL A 611 -8.67 -11.11 8.98
N LYS A 612 -9.19 -12.34 9.04
CA LYS A 612 -9.05 -13.24 10.19
C LYS A 612 -7.75 -14.03 10.12
N LYS A 613 -7.02 -14.08 11.23
CA LYS A 613 -5.72 -14.77 11.31
C LYS A 613 -5.85 -16.27 11.04
N GLU A 614 -6.93 -16.90 11.50
CA GLU A 614 -7.18 -18.34 11.33
C GLU A 614 -7.34 -18.69 9.84
N ASN A 615 -7.99 -17.82 9.07
CA ASN A 615 -8.18 -17.97 7.64
C ASN A 615 -6.86 -17.72 6.89
N GLU A 616 -6.07 -16.72 7.28
CA GLU A 616 -4.71 -16.51 6.74
C GLU A 616 -3.80 -17.72 6.99
N ILE A 617 -3.78 -18.27 8.22
CA ILE A 617 -3.03 -19.49 8.57
C ILE A 617 -3.43 -20.65 7.66
N THR A 618 -4.74 -20.89 7.52
CA THR A 618 -5.27 -22.00 6.71
C THR A 618 -4.89 -21.83 5.24
N ALA A 619 -5.10 -20.64 4.67
CA ALA A 619 -4.78 -20.34 3.28
C ALA A 619 -3.29 -20.52 3.00
N TYR A 620 -2.42 -19.85 3.77
CA TYR A 620 -0.99 -19.83 3.51
C TYR A 620 -0.31 -21.17 3.81
N LYS A 621 -0.85 -21.96 4.77
CA LYS A 621 -0.44 -23.35 4.97
C LYS A 621 -0.76 -24.20 3.74
N ALA A 622 -2.00 -24.13 3.23
CA ALA A 622 -2.41 -24.86 2.03
C ALA A 622 -1.56 -24.48 0.80
N VAL A 623 -1.27 -23.18 0.63
CA VAL A 623 -0.34 -22.69 -0.43
C VAL A 623 1.01 -23.38 -0.32
N LYS A 624 1.66 -23.33 0.86
CA LYS A 624 2.99 -23.93 1.01
C LYS A 624 2.96 -25.44 0.79
N GLU A 625 1.99 -26.15 1.37
CA GLU A 625 1.89 -27.61 1.22
C GLU A 625 1.67 -28.01 -0.26
N PHE A 626 0.85 -27.26 -0.99
CA PHE A 626 0.65 -27.43 -2.42
C PHE A 626 1.95 -27.19 -3.21
N LEU A 627 2.64 -26.09 -2.92
CA LEU A 627 3.91 -25.76 -3.57
C LEU A 627 5.01 -26.79 -3.26
N ASP A 628 5.10 -27.29 -2.02
CA ASP A 628 6.10 -28.31 -1.64
C ASP A 628 5.85 -29.60 -2.44
N LYS A 629 4.58 -30.03 -2.53
CA LYS A 629 4.17 -31.21 -3.29
C LYS A 629 4.58 -31.15 -4.77
N TYR A 630 4.39 -30.01 -5.42
CA TYR A 630 4.61 -29.88 -6.88
C TYR A 630 5.97 -29.31 -7.29
N LEU A 631 6.70 -28.62 -6.40
CA LEU A 631 8.00 -28.04 -6.72
C LEU A 631 9.17 -28.73 -6.00
N LYS A 632 8.98 -29.28 -4.81
CA LYS A 632 10.05 -30.01 -4.08
C LYS A 632 9.94 -31.52 -4.23
N GLY A 633 8.73 -32.04 -4.36
CA GLY A 633 8.42 -33.47 -4.37
C GLY A 633 8.23 -34.04 -2.95
N PRO A 634 7.83 -35.32 -2.81
CA PRO A 634 7.58 -35.92 -1.50
C PRO A 634 8.86 -36.00 -0.64
N GLY A 635 8.88 -35.35 0.52
CA GLY A 635 9.89 -35.58 1.57
C GLY A 635 11.09 -34.62 1.63
N GLN A 636 10.98 -33.39 1.11
CA GLN A 636 11.99 -32.32 1.31
C GLN A 636 11.44 -31.11 2.07
#